data_AF-A0A7S3NPG8-F1
#
_entry.id   AF-A0A7S3NPG8-F1
#
_cell.length_a   1.000
_cell.length_b   1.000
_cell.length_c   1.000
_cell.angle_alpha   90.00
_cell.angle_beta   90.00
_cell.angle_gamma   90.00
#
_symmetry.space_group_name_H-M   'P 1'
#
loop_
_entity.id
_entity.type
_entity.pdbx_description
1 polymer ?
#
loop_
_entity_poly.entity_id
_entity_poly.type
_entity_poly.pdbx_seq_one_letter_code
_entity_poly.pdbx_strand_id
1 'polypeptide(L)'
;MEKDVVFRRYHEKVSYPSLLCREPQSLESFWMAGELDLAWQNREQAAKKGIAPFLALPHSVMLPSAVKAQRRVDEMFPRKLIKRRSSFTEGEESRLRELEQKIQKKTNPYLQSQTKLKYVLRRRRPGLHQPNLAKSSGKALLPILERYRIEKKAASVLVSSYRRYRRKRMLLLRFELERNAIKIQAAARAFIARKLVSVWWLNSQRLAVLWQSRLRSGLDLTRAELELREDQLAALAIQKHVRGFLGRCQFLFEEQSQAVNRIQRVWRGSCVRYLTNALWLNKLVTKKMQAQARGYLSRKRSAKHASLLIQKANAISRVYRGYRARKIRAQLLEERETRDLQLLLKELAAQRVYCDDIAQRFQRRINPHIVHTRREHVRDAGHAVSLLEAEYLRLKLDYETCTPRSISSGWHAELKRAVADHRNQITQAKAKALFDTDHGLIGLRLAEETLQFKQNCVDDAETQAQFADNAREAQLQLLWARSSRTQHDALQKIKRQQIADQKRKWQVKLYNPEGKPLKNVDSNPHQANTTTDIDLFADLREDDDGIHGLAARIRLQQWRNQVAQLERLFEPFRKAQHAHLNHTTALSVDPKEEETQLVILDHISHDGSYNQNQEEPQVSPVSLSPKSSSKYRPRRARPVVSRIPWSLLDELDAEKHKFDTQRAYDLAFAQPDEDHHI
;
A
#
# COMPACT_ATOMS: atom_id res chain seq x y z
N MET A 1 38.09 20.98 15.22
CA MET A 1 38.92 20.38 16.30
C MET A 1 39.00 18.84 16.22
N GLU A 2 38.12 18.13 15.50
CA GLU A 2 38.16 16.65 15.41
C GLU A 2 38.92 16.07 14.21
N LYS A 3 39.54 16.90 13.35
CA LYS A 3 40.31 16.41 12.18
C LYS A 3 41.74 15.96 12.51
N ASP A 4 42.27 16.29 13.69
CA ASP A 4 43.64 15.96 14.10
C ASP A 4 43.78 14.62 14.85
N VAL A 5 42.67 14.00 15.24
CA VAL A 5 42.70 12.73 16.00
C VAL A 5 42.81 11.51 15.09
N VAL A 6 42.38 11.61 13.83
CA VAL A 6 42.46 10.49 12.88
C VAL A 6 43.90 10.26 12.39
N PHE A 7 44.73 11.30 12.37
CA PHE A 7 46.12 11.18 11.92
C PHE A 7 47.06 10.55 12.97
N ARG A 8 46.75 10.65 14.27
CA ARG A 8 47.58 10.03 15.34
C ARG A 8 47.38 8.52 15.47
N ARG A 9 46.19 7.98 15.17
CA ARG A 9 45.94 6.53 15.25
C ARG A 9 46.54 5.70 14.11
N TYR A 10 46.94 6.32 13.00
CA TYR A 10 47.60 5.62 11.91
C TYR A 10 49.09 5.33 12.18
N HIS A 11 49.73 6.07 13.09
CA HIS A 11 51.13 5.87 13.44
C HIS A 11 51.38 4.79 14.50
N GLU A 12 50.36 4.40 15.29
CA GLU A 12 50.52 3.42 16.37
C GLU A 12 50.37 1.95 15.93
N LYS A 13 49.90 1.67 14.70
CA LYS A 13 49.71 0.30 14.19
C LYS A 13 50.72 -0.15 13.13
N VAL A 14 51.67 0.71 12.77
CA VAL A 14 52.86 0.28 12.01
C VAL A 14 53.93 -0.08 13.04
N SER A 15 53.73 -1.22 13.70
CA SER A 15 54.80 -1.87 14.46
C SER A 15 55.87 -2.27 13.45
N TYR A 16 56.99 -1.56 13.46
CA TYR A 16 58.19 -2.02 12.79
C TYR A 16 58.55 -3.37 13.43
N PRO A 17 58.70 -4.46 12.65
CA PRO A 17 59.28 -5.66 13.21
C PRO A 17 60.67 -5.30 13.68
N SER A 18 60.87 -5.33 14.99
CA SER A 18 62.15 -5.19 15.65
C SER A 18 63.14 -6.12 14.95
N LEU A 19 64.14 -5.53 14.31
CA LEU A 19 65.34 -6.20 13.81
C LEU A 19 66.15 -6.68 15.02
N LEU A 20 65.61 -7.68 15.73
CA LEU A 20 66.37 -8.49 16.67
C LEU A 20 67.00 -9.61 15.87
N CYS A 21 68.33 -9.60 15.91
CA CYS A 21 69.24 -10.61 15.42
C CYS A 21 68.66 -12.02 15.61
N ARG A 22 68.30 -12.67 14.50
CA ARG A 22 68.20 -14.12 14.45
C ARG A 22 69.59 -14.67 14.16
N GLU A 23 70.03 -15.55 15.04
CA GLU A 23 71.23 -16.36 14.96
C GLU A 23 71.38 -17.07 13.61
N PRO A 24 72.63 -17.37 13.19
CA PRO A 24 72.91 -18.03 11.93
C PRO A 24 72.64 -19.53 12.07
N GLN A 25 71.47 -19.99 11.65
CA GLN A 25 71.25 -21.40 11.39
C GLN A 25 71.71 -21.74 9.96
N SER A 26 72.82 -22.47 9.94
CA SER A 26 73.36 -23.30 8.87
C SER A 26 72.35 -23.74 7.79
N LEU A 27 72.59 -23.31 6.55
CA LEU A 27 72.14 -23.93 5.30
C LEU A 27 73.15 -23.47 4.23
N GLU A 28 74.25 -24.19 4.02
CA GLU A 28 74.31 -25.25 3.00
C GLU A 28 73.58 -24.86 1.71
N SER A 29 74.15 -23.93 0.96
CA SER A 29 73.85 -23.75 -0.46
C SER A 29 75.15 -23.54 -1.22
N PHE A 30 75.77 -24.67 -1.58
CA PHE A 30 76.94 -24.77 -2.48
C PHE A 30 76.75 -24.06 -3.84
N TRP A 31 75.53 -23.60 -4.15
CA TRP A 31 75.21 -22.86 -5.37
C TRP A 31 75.64 -21.38 -5.35
N MET A 32 75.70 -20.72 -4.19
CA MET A 32 76.14 -19.32 -4.13
C MET A 32 77.67 -19.14 -4.24
N ALA A 33 78.45 -20.17 -3.90
CA ALA A 33 79.90 -20.15 -4.11
C ALA A 33 80.25 -20.11 -5.61
N GLY A 34 79.51 -20.85 -6.44
CA GLY A 34 79.65 -20.83 -7.89
C GLY A 34 79.28 -19.48 -8.51
N GLU A 35 78.20 -18.83 -8.06
CA GLU A 35 77.83 -17.50 -8.57
C GLU A 35 78.80 -16.39 -8.12
N LEU A 36 79.35 -16.49 -6.90
CA LEU A 36 80.38 -15.56 -6.42
C LEU A 36 81.71 -15.76 -7.17
N ASP A 37 82.13 -16.99 -7.45
CA ASP A 37 83.30 -17.28 -8.29
C ASP A 37 83.10 -16.81 -9.73
N LEU A 38 81.90 -16.98 -10.30
CA LEU A 38 81.59 -16.52 -11.65
C LEU A 38 81.55 -14.99 -11.72
N ALA A 39 81.01 -14.33 -10.69
CA ALA A 39 81.03 -12.87 -10.55
C ALA A 39 82.47 -12.34 -10.34
N TRP A 40 83.30 -13.08 -9.60
CA TRP A 40 84.70 -12.73 -9.38
C TRP A 40 85.54 -12.91 -10.66
N GLN A 41 85.37 -14.03 -11.37
CA GLN A 41 85.99 -14.27 -12.68
C GLN A 41 85.54 -13.24 -13.73
N ASN A 42 84.27 -12.85 -13.74
CA ASN A 42 83.78 -11.80 -14.64
C ASN A 42 84.37 -10.44 -14.30
N ARG A 43 84.56 -10.11 -13.02
CA ARG A 43 85.26 -8.90 -12.58
C ARG A 43 86.74 -8.95 -12.96
N GLU A 44 87.40 -10.10 -12.81
CA GLU A 44 88.80 -10.28 -13.17
C GLU A 44 89.03 -10.23 -14.69
N GLN A 45 88.11 -10.78 -15.49
CA GLN A 45 88.11 -10.67 -16.95
C GLN A 45 87.78 -9.25 -17.42
N ALA A 46 86.88 -8.54 -16.75
CA ALA A 46 86.61 -7.13 -17.02
C ALA A 46 87.81 -6.24 -16.66
N ALA A 47 88.50 -6.51 -15.55
CA ALA A 47 89.74 -5.85 -15.17
C ALA A 47 90.87 -6.15 -16.17
N LYS A 48 91.04 -7.41 -16.59
CA LYS A 48 92.01 -7.81 -17.63
C LYS A 48 91.71 -7.16 -18.98
N LYS A 49 90.43 -7.06 -19.39
CA LYS A 49 90.01 -6.32 -20.60
C LYS A 49 90.18 -4.82 -20.48
N GLY A 50 90.00 -4.25 -19.29
CA GLY A 50 90.25 -2.83 -19.01
C GLY A 50 91.74 -2.47 -19.01
N ILE A 51 92.62 -3.39 -18.61
CA ILE A 51 94.08 -3.22 -18.57
C ILE A 51 94.74 -3.57 -19.93
N ALA A 52 94.13 -4.44 -20.73
CA ALA A 52 94.62 -4.86 -22.05
C ALA A 52 95.02 -3.71 -23.00
N PRO A 53 94.29 -2.58 -23.13
CA PRO A 53 94.72 -1.46 -23.98
C PRO A 53 95.94 -0.70 -23.45
N PHE A 54 96.30 -0.87 -22.18
CA PHE A 54 97.47 -0.24 -21.55
C PHE A 54 98.74 -1.11 -21.56
N LEU A 55 98.60 -2.41 -21.86
CA LEU A 55 99.73 -3.35 -22.01
C LEU A 55 100.25 -3.48 -23.45
N ALA A 56 99.53 -2.93 -24.43
CA ALA A 56 99.97 -2.95 -25.83
C ALA A 56 101.00 -1.85 -26.12
N LEU A 57 102.12 -2.21 -26.75
CA LEU A 57 103.16 -1.26 -27.18
C LEU A 57 102.54 -0.15 -28.05
N PRO A 58 102.91 1.13 -27.83
CA PRO A 58 102.38 2.23 -28.60
C PRO A 58 102.81 2.00 -30.05
N HIS A 59 101.85 1.98 -30.98
CA HIS A 59 101.91 1.75 -32.44
C HIS A 59 101.20 0.47 -32.94
N SER A 60 100.72 -0.45 -32.08
CA SER A 60 100.00 -1.65 -32.56
C SER A 60 98.47 -1.55 -32.61
N VAL A 61 97.85 -0.50 -32.07
CA VAL A 61 96.38 -0.36 -32.06
C VAL A 61 95.95 1.02 -32.55
N MET A 62 95.33 1.07 -33.73
CA MET A 62 94.67 2.26 -34.27
C MET A 62 93.44 2.61 -33.41
N LEU A 63 93.30 3.88 -33.03
CA LEU A 63 92.12 4.38 -32.29
C LEU A 63 90.83 4.12 -33.09
N PRO A 64 89.69 3.80 -32.44
CA PRO A 64 88.42 3.52 -33.14
C PRO A 64 87.94 4.65 -34.07
N SER A 65 88.28 5.90 -33.75
CA SER A 65 88.03 7.07 -34.61
C SER A 65 88.95 7.11 -35.83
N ALA A 66 90.21 6.70 -35.69
CA ALA A 66 91.16 6.55 -36.79
C ALA A 66 90.75 5.37 -37.70
N VAL A 67 90.24 4.26 -37.15
CA VAL A 67 89.69 3.14 -37.94
C VAL A 67 88.46 3.57 -38.74
N LYS A 68 87.57 4.40 -38.18
CA LYS A 68 86.42 4.96 -38.91
C LYS A 68 86.85 5.98 -39.97
N ALA A 69 87.85 6.81 -39.70
CA ALA A 69 88.39 7.74 -40.67
C ALA A 69 89.11 7.00 -41.82
N GLN A 70 89.85 5.95 -41.51
CA GLN A 70 90.55 5.12 -42.49
C GLN A 70 89.57 4.31 -43.35
N ARG A 71 88.50 3.76 -42.76
CA ARG A 71 87.40 3.15 -43.53
C ARG A 71 86.70 4.14 -44.46
N ARG A 72 86.46 5.38 -44.03
CA ARG A 72 85.90 6.43 -44.90
C ARG A 72 86.83 6.84 -46.02
N VAL A 73 88.14 6.87 -45.77
CA VAL A 73 89.16 7.15 -46.81
C VAL A 73 89.30 5.98 -47.80
N ASP A 74 89.22 4.74 -47.30
CA ASP A 74 89.26 3.51 -48.11
C ASP A 74 87.98 3.30 -48.94
N GLU A 75 86.83 3.78 -48.45
CA GLU A 75 85.54 3.79 -49.18
C GLU A 75 85.47 4.92 -50.23
N MET A 76 86.11 6.08 -50.00
CA MET A 76 86.11 7.22 -50.94
C MET A 76 87.13 7.10 -52.08
N PHE A 77 88.17 6.29 -51.93
CA PHE A 77 89.16 6.04 -52.98
C PHE A 77 89.46 4.54 -53.11
N PRO A 78 88.67 3.77 -53.87
CA PRO A 78 89.00 2.38 -54.18
C PRO A 78 90.25 2.37 -55.08
N ARG A 79 91.43 2.37 -54.46
CA ARG A 79 92.72 2.26 -55.15
C ARG A 79 92.82 0.87 -55.76
N LYS A 80 92.47 0.77 -57.05
CA LYS A 80 93.02 -0.25 -57.94
C LYS A 80 94.54 -0.09 -57.94
N LEU A 81 95.23 -1.18 -57.64
CA LEU A 81 96.66 -1.44 -57.87
C LEU A 81 97.66 -0.61 -57.04
N ILE A 82 98.45 -1.32 -56.22
CA ILE A 82 99.88 -1.63 -56.46
C ILE A 82 100.36 -2.26 -55.14
N LYS A 83 100.24 -3.59 -55.01
CA LYS A 83 101.12 -4.31 -54.06
C LYS A 83 102.51 -4.26 -54.68
N ARG A 84 103.36 -3.42 -54.10
CA ARG A 84 104.80 -3.41 -54.33
C ARG A 84 105.32 -4.84 -54.13
N ARG A 85 105.86 -5.42 -55.20
CA ARG A 85 106.76 -6.57 -55.14
C ARG A 85 107.98 -6.16 -54.33
N SER A 86 108.17 -6.75 -53.16
CA SER A 86 109.43 -6.67 -52.39
C SER A 86 109.73 -8.03 -51.75
N SER A 87 109.79 -9.05 -52.59
CA SER A 87 110.49 -10.29 -52.30
C SER A 87 111.13 -10.69 -53.63
N PHE A 88 112.46 -10.62 -53.71
CA PHE A 88 113.20 -11.23 -54.80
C PHE A 88 112.75 -12.69 -54.91
N THR A 89 112.55 -13.18 -56.13
CA THR A 89 112.24 -14.59 -56.34
C THR A 89 113.53 -15.41 -56.16
N GLU A 90 113.44 -16.64 -55.66
CA GLU A 90 114.59 -17.50 -55.31
C GLU A 90 115.61 -17.65 -56.47
N GLY A 91 115.16 -17.54 -57.73
CA GLY A 91 116.00 -17.53 -58.92
C GLY A 91 116.81 -16.24 -59.13
N GLU A 92 116.32 -15.09 -58.66
CA GLU A 92 117.02 -13.80 -58.75
C GLU A 92 118.08 -13.65 -57.64
N GLU A 93 117.83 -14.20 -56.45
CA GLU A 93 118.84 -14.31 -55.39
C GLU A 93 119.99 -15.24 -55.80
N SER A 94 119.68 -16.32 -56.52
CA SER A 94 120.69 -17.24 -57.07
C SER A 94 121.56 -16.57 -58.14
N ARG A 95 120.99 -15.71 -58.99
CA ARG A 95 121.74 -14.91 -59.98
C ARG A 95 122.60 -13.82 -59.33
N LEU A 96 122.15 -13.21 -58.23
CA LEU A 96 122.95 -12.25 -57.47
C LEU A 96 124.16 -12.92 -56.80
N ARG A 97 124.00 -14.15 -56.27
CA ARG A 97 125.11 -14.95 -55.74
C ARG A 97 126.09 -15.40 -56.83
N GLU A 98 125.61 -15.75 -58.03
CA GLU A 98 126.49 -16.02 -59.18
C GLU A 98 127.27 -14.78 -59.64
N LEU A 99 126.65 -13.60 -59.60
CA LEU A 99 127.31 -12.35 -59.97
C LEU A 99 128.35 -11.92 -58.94
N GLU A 100 128.07 -12.07 -57.63
CA GLU A 100 129.07 -11.84 -56.58
C GLU A 100 130.26 -12.80 -56.70
N GLN A 101 130.03 -14.08 -57.03
CA GLN A 101 131.11 -15.05 -57.27
C GLN A 101 131.93 -14.75 -58.55
N LYS A 102 131.31 -14.17 -59.59
CA LYS A 102 132.01 -13.73 -60.82
C LYS A 102 132.82 -12.45 -60.59
N ILE A 103 132.41 -11.57 -59.68
CA ILE A 103 133.13 -10.34 -59.32
C ILE A 103 134.34 -10.65 -58.43
N GLN A 104 134.26 -11.63 -57.53
CA GLN A 104 135.37 -12.02 -56.66
C GLN A 104 136.47 -12.84 -57.36
N LYS A 105 136.22 -13.41 -58.55
CA LYS A 105 137.19 -14.24 -59.30
C LYS A 105 138.00 -13.52 -60.39
N LYS A 106 137.84 -12.20 -60.59
CA LYS A 106 138.71 -11.42 -61.49
C LYS A 106 139.81 -10.69 -60.70
N THR A 107 140.94 -11.36 -60.55
CA THR A 107 142.21 -10.75 -60.16
C THR A 107 142.59 -9.65 -61.16
N ASN A 108 142.94 -8.47 -60.64
CA ASN A 108 143.20 -7.28 -61.43
C ASN A 108 144.43 -7.48 -62.35
N PRO A 109 144.31 -7.45 -63.69
CA PRO A 109 145.40 -7.73 -64.65
C PRO A 109 146.61 -6.77 -64.49
N TYR A 110 146.39 -5.62 -63.85
CA TYR A 110 147.44 -4.65 -63.51
C TYR A 110 148.44 -5.17 -62.45
N LEU A 111 148.01 -6.04 -61.53
CA LEU A 111 148.89 -6.57 -60.48
C LEU A 111 149.80 -7.69 -61.01
N GLN A 112 149.37 -8.45 -62.02
CA GLN A 112 150.19 -9.49 -62.67
C GLN A 112 151.25 -8.91 -63.62
N SER A 113 151.01 -7.74 -64.21
CA SER A 113 151.98 -7.04 -65.05
C SER A 113 153.07 -6.36 -64.22
N GLN A 114 152.74 -5.81 -63.04
CA GLN A 114 153.73 -5.25 -62.12
C GLN A 114 154.69 -6.29 -61.51
N THR A 115 154.24 -7.52 -61.28
CA THR A 115 155.13 -8.60 -60.80
C THR A 115 156.08 -9.09 -61.89
N LYS A 116 155.65 -9.17 -63.15
CA LYS A 116 156.54 -9.46 -64.31
C LYS A 116 157.60 -8.38 -64.53
N LEU A 117 157.23 -7.10 -64.43
CA LEU A 117 158.16 -5.96 -64.56
C LEU A 117 159.27 -5.96 -63.49
N LYS A 118 158.93 -6.30 -62.25
CA LYS A 118 159.91 -6.43 -61.16
C LYS A 118 160.89 -7.59 -61.37
N TYR A 119 160.49 -8.64 -62.07
CA TYR A 119 161.36 -9.77 -62.39
C TYR A 119 162.37 -9.45 -63.51
N VAL A 120 161.95 -8.69 -64.53
CA VAL A 120 162.80 -8.28 -65.65
C VAL A 120 163.85 -7.25 -65.22
N LEU A 121 163.49 -6.29 -64.37
CA LEU A 121 164.41 -5.25 -63.90
C LEU A 121 165.53 -5.78 -62.98
N ARG A 122 165.36 -6.97 -62.39
CA ARG A 122 166.41 -7.62 -61.58
C ARG A 122 167.50 -8.33 -62.40
N ARG A 123 167.30 -8.58 -63.70
CA ARG A 123 168.27 -9.34 -64.53
C ARG A 123 169.28 -8.50 -65.32
N ARG A 124 169.25 -7.16 -65.28
CA ARG A 124 170.23 -6.31 -66.00
C ARG A 124 170.71 -5.11 -65.18
N ARG A 125 171.84 -5.27 -64.49
CA ARG A 125 172.79 -4.17 -64.26
C ARG A 125 174.23 -4.67 -64.47
N PRO A 126 175.00 -4.08 -65.40
CA PRO A 126 176.42 -4.37 -65.61
C PRO A 126 177.30 -3.60 -64.61
N GLY A 127 178.41 -4.21 -64.20
CA GLY A 127 179.37 -3.67 -63.23
C GLY A 127 180.19 -2.49 -63.77
N LEU A 128 180.48 -1.53 -62.90
CA LEU A 128 181.30 -0.36 -63.23
C LEU A 128 182.74 -0.58 -62.76
N HIS A 129 183.60 -0.64 -63.77
CA HIS A 129 185.04 -0.85 -63.76
C HIS A 129 185.77 0.46 -63.37
N GLN A 130 186.80 0.38 -62.51
CA GLN A 130 187.80 1.44 -62.35
C GLN A 130 188.80 1.40 -63.52
N PRO A 131 189.33 2.53 -63.99
CA PRO A 131 190.61 2.50 -64.68
C PRO A 131 191.67 3.39 -64.03
N ASN A 132 192.84 2.78 -63.89
CA ASN A 132 194.15 3.36 -63.66
C ASN A 132 194.50 4.35 -64.78
N LEU A 133 195.18 5.44 -64.43
CA LEU A 133 196.00 6.20 -65.39
C LEU A 133 197.28 6.62 -64.69
N ALA A 134 198.32 5.85 -65.00
CA ALA A 134 199.69 6.12 -64.63
C ALA A 134 200.36 7.00 -65.70
N LYS A 135 201.32 7.79 -65.21
CA LYS A 135 202.53 8.28 -65.88
C LYS A 135 202.41 9.48 -66.83
N SER A 136 203.01 10.56 -66.33
CA SER A 136 203.97 11.41 -67.05
C SER A 136 203.41 12.53 -67.93
N SER A 137 202.86 13.57 -67.29
CA SER A 137 203.31 14.98 -67.42
C SER A 137 202.33 15.90 -66.68
N GLY A 138 202.81 16.96 -66.02
CA GLY A 138 201.95 18.02 -65.48
C GLY A 138 201.82 18.08 -63.94
N LYS A 139 202.91 18.44 -63.26
CA LYS A 139 202.95 18.74 -61.81
C LYS A 139 202.19 20.02 -61.37
N ALA A 140 201.29 20.60 -62.18
CA ALA A 140 200.72 21.94 -61.93
C ALA A 140 199.18 22.03 -61.74
N LEU A 141 198.39 20.96 -62.00
CA LEU A 141 196.92 21.08 -62.11
C LEU A 141 196.08 20.44 -60.97
N LEU A 142 196.71 19.68 -60.07
CA LEU A 142 196.02 18.97 -58.97
C LEU A 142 195.37 19.85 -57.88
N PRO A 143 195.95 21.00 -57.45
CA PRO A 143 195.39 21.77 -56.32
C PRO A 143 194.03 22.43 -56.61
N ILE A 144 193.74 22.76 -57.88
CA ILE A 144 192.54 23.49 -58.27
C ILE A 144 191.30 22.59 -58.24
N LEU A 145 191.45 21.32 -58.64
CA LEU A 145 190.36 20.35 -58.68
C LEU A 145 189.91 19.89 -57.28
N GLU A 146 190.79 19.93 -56.29
CA GLU A 146 190.43 19.58 -54.90
C GLU A 146 189.54 20.64 -54.25
N ARG A 147 189.79 21.94 -54.47
CA ARG A 147 188.94 23.02 -53.94
C ARG A 147 187.50 22.93 -54.44
N TYR A 148 187.30 22.71 -55.74
CA TYR A 148 185.97 22.61 -56.34
C TYR A 148 185.14 21.43 -55.78
N ARG A 149 185.80 20.33 -55.42
CA ARG A 149 185.15 19.17 -54.78
C ARG A 149 184.67 19.48 -53.36
N ILE A 150 185.41 20.30 -52.61
CA ILE A 150 185.05 20.69 -51.24
C ILE A 150 183.83 21.63 -51.26
N GLU A 151 183.84 22.64 -52.13
CA GLU A 151 182.73 23.61 -52.27
C GLU A 151 181.42 22.92 -52.67
N LYS A 152 181.47 22.00 -53.64
CA LYS A 152 180.28 21.24 -54.06
C LYS A 152 179.70 20.37 -52.93
N LYS A 153 180.56 19.81 -52.06
CA LYS A 153 180.10 19.06 -50.88
C LYS A 153 179.42 19.98 -49.86
N ALA A 154 179.99 21.15 -49.59
CA ALA A 154 179.39 22.13 -48.66
C ALA A 154 178.00 22.61 -49.12
N ALA A 155 177.83 22.91 -50.41
CA ALA A 155 176.53 23.30 -50.97
C ALA A 155 175.46 22.19 -50.84
N SER A 156 175.84 20.93 -51.05
CA SER A 156 174.93 19.79 -50.88
C SER A 156 174.45 19.64 -49.43
N VAL A 157 175.32 19.87 -48.45
CA VAL A 157 174.97 19.84 -47.02
C VAL A 157 174.00 20.97 -46.67
N LEU A 158 174.21 22.19 -47.18
CA LEU A 158 173.28 23.32 -46.98
C LEU A 158 171.91 23.07 -47.62
N VAL A 159 171.87 22.58 -48.85
CA VAL A 159 170.61 22.30 -49.54
C VAL A 159 169.83 21.17 -48.84
N SER A 160 170.54 20.13 -48.38
CA SER A 160 169.91 19.01 -47.67
C SER A 160 169.39 19.40 -46.28
N SER A 161 170.12 20.23 -45.53
CA SER A 161 169.68 20.74 -44.22
C SER A 161 168.44 21.65 -44.34
N TYR A 162 168.42 22.57 -45.31
CA TYR A 162 167.28 23.45 -45.55
C TYR A 162 166.01 22.68 -45.95
N ARG A 163 166.13 21.68 -46.84
CA ARG A 163 164.99 20.81 -47.23
C ARG A 163 164.41 20.08 -46.03
N ARG A 164 165.25 19.64 -45.08
CA ARG A 164 164.81 18.96 -43.85
C ARG A 164 164.03 19.90 -42.93
N TYR A 165 164.54 21.11 -42.73
CA TYR A 165 163.87 22.16 -41.95
C TYR A 165 162.47 22.50 -42.51
N ARG A 166 162.37 22.77 -43.82
CA ARG A 166 161.08 23.13 -44.46
C ARG A 166 160.02 22.03 -44.31
N ARG A 167 160.39 20.75 -44.48
CA ARG A 167 159.45 19.63 -44.28
C ARG A 167 158.98 19.54 -42.84
N LYS A 168 159.88 19.67 -41.86
CA LYS A 168 159.54 19.63 -40.44
C LYS A 168 158.57 20.76 -40.07
N ARG A 169 158.82 21.99 -40.56
CA ARG A 169 157.95 23.15 -40.32
C ARG A 169 156.55 22.97 -40.91
N MET A 170 156.44 22.46 -42.14
CA MET A 170 155.15 22.23 -42.79
C MET A 170 154.32 21.17 -42.05
N LEU A 171 154.95 20.08 -41.60
CA LEU A 171 154.25 19.04 -40.83
C LEU A 171 153.73 19.56 -39.49
N LEU A 172 154.54 20.36 -38.76
CA LEU A 172 154.11 20.94 -37.48
C LEU A 172 152.88 21.84 -37.63
N LEU A 173 152.88 22.73 -38.64
CA LEU A 173 151.72 23.59 -38.92
C LEU A 173 150.46 22.78 -39.26
N ARG A 174 150.60 21.68 -40.03
CA ARG A 174 149.48 20.80 -40.34
C ARG A 174 148.92 20.10 -39.10
N PHE A 175 149.78 19.60 -38.22
CA PHE A 175 149.34 18.97 -36.96
C PHE A 175 148.62 19.95 -36.03
N GLU A 176 149.05 21.21 -35.98
CA GLU A 176 148.35 22.26 -35.22
C GLU A 176 146.94 22.52 -35.76
N LEU A 177 146.79 22.61 -37.09
CA LEU A 177 145.48 22.77 -37.73
C LEU A 177 144.56 21.58 -37.49
N GLU A 178 145.06 20.35 -37.62
CA GLU A 178 144.29 19.12 -37.35
C GLU A 178 143.86 19.04 -35.88
N ARG A 179 144.74 19.40 -34.94
CA ARG A 179 144.40 19.44 -33.50
C ARG A 179 143.31 20.46 -33.19
N ASN A 180 143.34 21.63 -33.83
CA ASN A 180 142.31 22.65 -33.68
C ASN A 180 140.96 22.19 -34.28
N ALA A 181 140.97 21.54 -35.44
CA ALA A 181 139.76 20.97 -36.04
C ALA A 181 139.12 19.90 -35.13
N ILE A 182 139.92 19.01 -34.53
CA ILE A 182 139.43 18.00 -33.59
C ILE A 182 138.76 18.65 -32.36
N LYS A 183 139.34 19.73 -31.81
CA LYS A 183 138.74 20.47 -30.69
C LYS A 183 137.38 21.08 -31.05
N ILE A 184 137.27 21.70 -32.22
CA ILE A 184 136.02 22.29 -32.71
C ILE A 184 134.96 21.19 -32.92
N GLN A 185 135.34 20.07 -33.54
CA GLN A 185 134.43 18.94 -33.75
C GLN A 185 133.95 18.32 -32.44
N ALA A 186 134.81 18.19 -31.44
CA ALA A 186 134.43 17.71 -30.12
C ALA A 186 133.43 18.65 -29.42
N ALA A 187 133.67 19.96 -29.48
CA ALA A 187 132.76 20.97 -28.93
C ALA A 187 131.39 20.94 -29.63
N ALA A 188 131.36 20.84 -30.96
CA ALA A 188 130.13 20.76 -31.74
C ALA A 188 129.30 19.50 -31.39
N ARG A 189 129.94 18.32 -31.29
CA ARG A 189 129.27 17.08 -30.88
C ARG A 189 128.70 17.18 -29.47
N ALA A 190 129.44 17.77 -28.53
CA ALA A 190 128.96 17.98 -27.17
C ALA A 190 127.76 18.92 -27.10
N PHE A 191 127.76 20.01 -27.89
CA PHE A 191 126.63 20.93 -27.98
C PHE A 191 125.36 20.24 -28.54
N ILE A 192 125.51 19.48 -29.64
CA ILE A 192 124.40 18.73 -30.25
C ILE A 192 123.83 17.72 -29.25
N ALA A 193 124.69 16.94 -28.58
CA ALA A 193 124.25 15.96 -27.59
C ALA A 193 123.46 16.61 -26.44
N ARG A 194 123.96 17.72 -25.88
CA ARG A 194 123.25 18.45 -24.81
C ARG A 194 121.90 18.99 -25.27
N LYS A 195 121.82 19.53 -26.51
CA LYS A 195 120.54 20.00 -27.07
C LYS A 195 119.55 18.85 -27.27
N LEU A 196 119.99 17.71 -27.81
CA LEU A 196 119.14 16.54 -27.97
C LEU A 196 118.64 15.99 -26.63
N VAL A 197 119.49 15.92 -25.61
CA VAL A 197 119.08 15.51 -24.26
C VAL A 197 118.07 16.50 -23.66
N SER A 198 118.26 17.81 -23.84
CA SER A 198 117.31 18.81 -23.35
C SER A 198 115.93 18.70 -24.01
N VAL A 199 115.90 18.45 -25.33
CA VAL A 199 114.64 18.24 -26.08
C VAL A 199 113.98 16.93 -25.66
N TRP A 200 114.77 15.86 -25.50
CA TRP A 200 114.27 14.58 -25.01
C TRP A 200 113.66 14.69 -23.61
N TRP A 201 114.34 15.39 -22.68
CA TRP A 201 113.85 15.61 -21.32
C TRP A 201 112.54 16.41 -21.30
N LEU A 202 112.45 17.50 -22.06
CA LEU A 202 111.22 18.30 -22.18
C LEU A 202 110.06 17.48 -22.76
N ASN A 203 110.32 16.66 -23.77
CA ASN A 203 109.30 15.77 -24.34
C ASN A 203 108.87 14.67 -23.36
N SER A 204 109.79 14.12 -22.57
CA SER A 204 109.49 13.15 -21.51
C SER A 204 108.59 13.76 -20.43
N GLN A 205 108.92 14.97 -19.96
CA GLN A 205 108.11 15.70 -18.99
C GLN A 205 106.71 16.04 -19.53
N ARG A 206 106.62 16.52 -20.77
CA ARG A 206 105.33 16.79 -21.42
C ARG A 206 104.47 15.53 -21.53
N LEU A 207 105.06 14.40 -21.90
CA LEU A 207 104.36 13.12 -21.94
C LEU A 207 103.86 12.71 -20.55
N ALA A 208 104.69 12.83 -19.51
CA ALA A 208 104.29 12.53 -18.14
C ALA A 208 103.10 13.37 -17.68
N VAL A 209 103.12 14.69 -17.95
CA VAL A 209 102.00 15.60 -17.63
C VAL A 209 100.72 15.23 -18.39
N LEU A 210 100.82 14.92 -19.69
CA LEU A 210 99.67 14.49 -20.49
C LEU A 210 99.09 13.17 -19.96
N TRP A 211 99.94 12.21 -19.60
CA TRP A 211 99.51 10.96 -18.99
C TRP A 211 98.84 11.17 -17.65
N GLN A 212 99.40 11.99 -16.76
CA GLN A 212 98.81 12.32 -15.47
C GLN A 212 97.44 13.01 -15.64
N SER A 213 97.29 13.93 -16.58
CA SER A 213 96.00 14.60 -16.84
C SER A 213 94.92 13.63 -17.32
N ARG A 214 95.27 12.69 -18.21
CA ARG A 214 94.34 11.66 -18.69
C ARG A 214 93.98 10.66 -17.61
N LEU A 215 94.94 10.27 -16.78
CA LEU A 215 94.69 9.35 -15.66
C LEU A 215 93.76 9.99 -14.64
N ARG A 216 93.99 11.26 -14.26
CA ARG A 216 93.10 11.98 -13.34
C ARG A 216 91.68 12.11 -13.91
N SER A 217 91.56 12.58 -15.15
CA SER A 217 90.26 12.68 -15.81
C SER A 217 89.55 11.33 -15.95
N GLY A 218 90.28 10.24 -16.24
CA GLY A 218 89.72 8.90 -16.32
C GLY A 218 89.19 8.42 -14.96
N LEU A 219 89.96 8.66 -13.88
CA LEU A 219 89.54 8.30 -12.52
C LEU A 219 88.30 9.10 -12.08
N ASP A 220 88.26 10.40 -12.35
CA ASP A 220 87.11 11.26 -12.02
C ASP A 220 85.84 10.82 -12.76
N LEU A 221 85.96 10.47 -14.04
CA LEU A 221 84.83 9.95 -14.83
C LEU A 221 84.34 8.60 -14.27
N THR A 222 85.25 7.68 -13.93
CA THR A 222 84.85 6.39 -13.34
C THR A 222 84.18 6.56 -11.98
N ARG A 223 84.63 7.53 -11.17
CA ARG A 223 84.00 7.84 -9.89
C ARG A 223 82.61 8.42 -10.08
N ALA A 224 82.44 9.38 -10.99
CA ALA A 224 81.14 9.96 -11.31
C ALA A 224 80.15 8.93 -11.89
N GLU A 225 80.63 7.98 -12.71
CA GLU A 225 79.80 6.86 -13.20
C GLU A 225 79.33 5.94 -12.07
N LEU A 226 80.18 5.69 -11.07
CA LEU A 226 79.81 4.89 -9.89
C LEU A 226 78.81 5.65 -9.01
N GLU A 227 79.05 6.92 -8.71
CA GLU A 227 78.14 7.77 -7.93
C GLU A 227 76.77 7.85 -8.62
N LEU A 228 76.72 8.05 -9.94
CA LEU A 228 75.46 8.05 -10.69
C LEU A 228 74.74 6.70 -10.64
N ARG A 229 75.46 5.58 -10.67
CA ARG A 229 74.86 4.24 -10.53
C ARG A 229 74.29 4.02 -9.14
N GLU A 230 74.99 4.46 -8.10
CA GLU A 230 74.50 4.40 -6.71
C GLU A 230 73.21 5.24 -6.56
N ASP A 231 73.19 6.46 -7.11
CA ASP A 231 72.01 7.33 -7.11
C ASP A 231 70.83 6.70 -7.86
N GLN A 232 71.08 6.07 -9.01
CA GLN A 232 70.06 5.36 -9.78
C GLN A 232 69.48 4.18 -8.98
N LEU A 233 70.33 3.38 -8.32
CA LEU A 233 69.88 2.27 -7.47
C LEU A 233 69.08 2.77 -6.26
N ALA A 234 69.52 3.85 -5.62
CA ALA A 234 68.79 4.48 -4.53
C ALA A 234 67.42 5.01 -4.98
N ALA A 235 67.36 5.68 -6.14
CA ALA A 235 66.12 6.15 -6.73
C ALA A 235 65.16 5.00 -7.06
N LEU A 236 65.67 3.90 -7.63
CA LEU A 236 64.87 2.69 -7.90
C LEU A 236 64.34 2.06 -6.61
N ALA A 237 65.15 2.01 -5.54
CA ALA A 237 64.72 1.52 -4.24
C ALA A 237 63.59 2.38 -3.65
N ILE A 238 63.74 3.71 -3.68
CA ILE A 238 62.71 4.65 -3.25
C ILE A 238 61.42 4.45 -4.06
N GLN A 239 61.51 4.41 -5.39
CA GLN A 239 60.36 4.20 -6.27
C GLN A 239 59.66 2.87 -5.99
N LYS A 240 60.41 1.78 -5.77
CA LYS A 240 59.86 0.47 -5.40
C LYS A 240 59.10 0.53 -4.08
N HIS A 241 59.67 1.19 -3.07
CA HIS A 241 59.01 1.35 -1.77
C HIS A 241 57.74 2.22 -1.87
N VAL A 242 57.79 3.33 -2.60
CA VAL A 242 56.63 4.21 -2.81
C VAL A 242 55.52 3.48 -3.57
N ARG A 243 55.83 2.78 -4.67
CA ARG A 243 54.83 1.98 -5.41
C ARG A 243 54.22 0.89 -4.53
N GLY A 244 55.04 0.19 -3.74
CA GLY A 244 54.56 -0.80 -2.78
C GLY A 244 53.68 -0.20 -1.67
N PHE A 245 54.01 1.00 -1.18
CA PHE A 245 53.19 1.73 -0.22
C PHE A 245 51.84 2.13 -0.82
N LEU A 246 51.83 2.73 -2.02
CA LEU A 246 50.60 3.12 -2.71
C LEU A 246 49.69 1.91 -2.99
N GLY A 247 50.27 0.77 -3.40
CA GLY A 247 49.51 -0.48 -3.58
C GLY A 247 48.88 -0.98 -2.28
N ARG A 248 49.60 -0.92 -1.15
CA ARG A 248 49.03 -1.24 0.17
C ARG A 248 47.93 -0.27 0.58
N CYS A 249 48.10 1.03 0.31
CA CYS A 249 47.06 2.03 0.59
C CYS A 249 45.78 1.76 -0.23
N GLN A 250 45.92 1.42 -1.52
CA GLN A 250 44.80 1.03 -2.37
C GLN A 250 44.08 -0.22 -1.83
N PHE A 251 44.84 -1.27 -1.50
CA PHE A 251 44.29 -2.49 -0.91
C PHE A 251 43.51 -2.22 0.38
N LEU A 252 44.09 -1.44 1.31
CA LEU A 252 43.42 -1.07 2.56
C LEU A 252 42.15 -0.26 2.31
N PHE A 253 42.14 0.63 1.32
CA PHE A 253 40.95 1.38 0.93
C PHE A 253 39.86 0.46 0.35
N GLU A 254 40.22 -0.50 -0.49
CA GLU A 254 39.30 -1.51 -1.02
C GLU A 254 38.73 -2.40 0.10
N GLU A 255 39.57 -2.82 1.05
CA GLU A 255 39.16 -3.59 2.21
C GLU A 255 38.17 -2.81 3.09
N GLN A 256 38.43 -1.51 3.35
CA GLN A 256 37.51 -0.63 4.06
C GLN A 256 36.18 -0.47 3.30
N SER A 257 36.23 -0.28 1.98
CA SER A 257 35.04 -0.21 1.13
C SER A 257 34.22 -1.51 1.20
N GLN A 258 34.87 -2.67 1.16
CA GLN A 258 34.20 -3.96 1.35
C GLN A 258 33.59 -4.09 2.74
N ALA A 259 34.28 -3.66 3.81
CA ALA A 259 33.75 -3.67 5.17
C ALA A 259 32.49 -2.80 5.29
N VAL A 260 32.51 -1.59 4.73
CA VAL A 260 31.33 -0.70 4.68
C VAL A 260 30.19 -1.37 3.93
N ASN A 261 30.46 -1.98 2.77
CA ASN A 261 29.44 -2.70 2.00
C ASN A 261 28.84 -3.87 2.79
N ARG A 262 29.65 -4.63 3.54
CA ARG A 262 29.17 -5.72 4.41
C ARG A 262 28.26 -5.18 5.53
N ILE A 263 28.68 -4.10 6.21
CA ILE A 263 27.87 -3.43 7.25
C ILE A 263 26.55 -2.93 6.65
N GLN A 264 26.59 -2.27 5.50
CA GLN A 264 25.39 -1.78 4.82
C GLN A 264 24.43 -2.91 4.41
N ARG A 265 24.95 -4.05 3.92
CA ARG A 265 24.12 -5.22 3.60
C ARG A 265 23.41 -5.77 4.85
N VAL A 266 24.13 -5.89 5.97
CA VAL A 266 23.54 -6.33 7.24
C VAL A 266 22.48 -5.35 7.71
N TRP A 267 22.77 -4.05 7.69
CA TRP A 267 21.82 -3.01 8.09
C TRP A 267 20.54 -3.04 7.24
N ARG A 268 20.67 -3.10 5.90
CA ARG A 268 19.52 -3.23 4.98
C ARG A 268 18.69 -4.49 5.30
N GLY A 269 19.35 -5.62 5.55
CA GLY A 269 18.67 -6.86 5.95
C GLY A 269 17.94 -6.75 7.29
N SER A 270 18.49 -6.02 8.26
CA SER A 270 17.84 -5.74 9.54
C SER A 270 16.62 -4.82 9.39
N CYS A 271 16.70 -3.79 8.54
CA CYS A 271 15.56 -2.92 8.24
C CYS A 271 14.41 -3.70 7.59
N VAL A 272 14.70 -4.58 6.63
CA VAL A 272 13.68 -5.45 6.01
C VAL A 272 13.06 -6.38 7.06
N ARG A 273 13.87 -7.00 7.93
CA ARG A 273 13.37 -7.85 9.02
C ARG A 273 12.44 -7.11 9.97
N TYR A 274 12.78 -5.87 10.32
CA TYR A 274 11.92 -5.02 11.14
C TYR A 274 10.56 -4.78 10.47
N LEU A 275 10.55 -4.41 9.19
CA LEU A 275 9.31 -4.19 8.43
C LEU A 275 8.47 -5.46 8.32
N THR A 276 9.08 -6.60 8.00
CA THR A 276 8.38 -7.88 7.94
C THR A 276 7.81 -8.28 9.30
N ASN A 277 8.54 -8.06 10.39
CA ASN A 277 8.05 -8.32 11.74
C ASN A 277 6.87 -7.42 12.10
N ALA A 278 6.92 -6.14 11.75
CA ALA A 278 5.80 -5.21 11.96
C ALA A 278 4.55 -5.65 11.17
N LEU A 279 4.71 -6.05 9.91
CA LEU A 279 3.60 -6.57 9.09
C LEU A 279 3.06 -7.90 9.63
N TRP A 280 3.94 -8.80 10.08
CA TRP A 280 3.58 -10.07 10.69
C TRP A 280 2.81 -9.87 11.98
N LEU A 281 3.28 -9.01 12.89
CA LEU A 281 2.58 -8.63 14.11
C LEU A 281 1.21 -8.00 13.81
N ASN A 282 1.13 -7.11 12.81
CA ASN A 282 -0.16 -6.55 12.39
C ASN A 282 -1.13 -7.63 11.88
N LYS A 283 -0.65 -8.62 11.11
CA LYS A 283 -1.47 -9.71 10.59
C LYS A 283 -1.89 -10.70 11.68
N LEU A 284 -1.01 -11.02 12.62
CA LEU A 284 -1.28 -12.02 13.66
C LEU A 284 -1.98 -11.45 14.88
N VAL A 285 -1.54 -10.31 15.38
CA VAL A 285 -2.06 -9.72 16.61
C VAL A 285 -3.24 -8.82 16.27
N THR A 286 -3.02 -7.77 15.47
CA THR A 286 -4.03 -6.75 15.22
C THR A 286 -5.26 -7.33 14.50
N LYS A 287 -5.07 -8.10 13.41
CA LYS A 287 -6.24 -8.68 12.70
C LYS A 287 -6.96 -9.76 13.53
N LYS A 288 -6.26 -10.60 14.30
CA LYS A 288 -6.95 -11.61 15.14
C LYS A 288 -7.71 -10.95 16.29
N MET A 289 -7.11 -9.96 16.97
CA MET A 289 -7.80 -9.19 18.00
C MET A 289 -9.02 -8.46 17.42
N GLN A 290 -8.88 -7.83 16.25
CA GLN A 290 -10.01 -7.17 15.57
C GLN A 290 -11.11 -8.18 15.19
N ALA A 291 -10.77 -9.37 14.72
CA ALA A 291 -11.74 -10.42 14.40
C ALA A 291 -12.49 -10.89 15.66
N GLN A 292 -11.78 -11.08 16.77
CA GLN A 292 -12.39 -11.42 18.06
C GLN A 292 -13.31 -10.31 18.57
N ALA A 293 -12.85 -9.05 18.51
CA ALA A 293 -13.64 -7.88 18.91
C ALA A 293 -14.91 -7.74 18.05
N ARG A 294 -14.80 -7.88 16.73
CA ARG A 294 -15.95 -7.89 15.81
C ARG A 294 -16.91 -9.05 16.13
N GLY A 295 -16.38 -10.24 16.40
CA GLY A 295 -17.17 -11.40 16.82
C GLY A 295 -17.92 -11.17 18.13
N TYR A 296 -17.27 -10.54 19.11
CA TYR A 296 -17.90 -10.17 20.39
C TYR A 296 -19.02 -9.14 20.19
N LEU A 297 -18.77 -8.09 19.40
CA LEU A 297 -19.79 -7.07 19.08
C LEU A 297 -21.00 -7.68 18.36
N SER A 298 -20.77 -8.59 17.42
CA SER A 298 -21.83 -9.33 16.74
C SER A 298 -22.67 -10.15 17.73
N ARG A 299 -22.02 -10.95 18.59
CA ARG A 299 -22.72 -11.71 19.64
C ARG A 299 -23.52 -10.82 20.59
N LYS A 300 -22.97 -9.66 20.99
CA LYS A 300 -23.68 -8.69 21.84
C LYS A 300 -24.93 -8.14 21.15
N ARG A 301 -24.85 -7.80 19.86
CA ARG A 301 -26.02 -7.37 19.06
C ARG A 301 -27.05 -8.48 18.91
N SER A 302 -26.62 -9.69 18.57
CA SER A 302 -27.51 -10.86 18.45
C SER A 302 -28.19 -11.19 19.77
N ALA A 303 -27.48 -11.12 20.90
CA ALA A 303 -28.06 -11.32 22.23
C ALA A 303 -29.13 -10.26 22.55
N LYS A 304 -28.88 -8.98 22.20
CA LYS A 304 -29.87 -7.90 22.35
C LYS A 304 -31.09 -8.12 21.44
N HIS A 305 -30.90 -8.58 20.21
CA HIS A 305 -32.00 -8.91 19.32
C HIS A 305 -32.79 -10.12 19.83
N ALA A 306 -32.11 -11.18 20.28
CA ALA A 306 -32.74 -12.36 20.83
C ALA A 306 -33.57 -12.02 22.09
N SER A 307 -33.04 -11.21 23.01
CA SER A 307 -33.79 -10.79 24.19
C SER A 307 -35.03 -9.95 23.82
N LEU A 308 -34.92 -9.07 22.83
CA LEU A 308 -36.07 -8.32 22.31
C LEU A 308 -37.12 -9.23 21.66
N LEU A 309 -36.70 -10.20 20.85
CA LEU A 309 -37.59 -11.18 20.25
C LEU A 309 -38.30 -12.02 21.32
N ILE A 310 -37.58 -12.47 22.35
CA ILE A 310 -38.17 -13.18 23.50
C ILE A 310 -39.19 -12.30 24.22
N GLN A 311 -38.89 -11.02 24.47
CA GLN A 311 -39.84 -10.09 25.09
C GLN A 311 -41.12 -9.92 24.24
N LYS A 312 -40.97 -9.77 22.92
CA LYS A 312 -42.11 -9.67 22.00
C LYS A 312 -42.91 -10.97 21.94
N ALA A 313 -42.24 -12.12 21.86
CA ALA A 313 -42.87 -13.43 21.89
C ALA A 313 -43.64 -13.64 23.20
N ASN A 314 -43.09 -13.20 24.34
CA ASN A 314 -43.78 -13.24 25.63
C ASN A 314 -44.98 -12.29 25.68
N ALA A 315 -44.90 -11.11 25.08
CA ALA A 315 -46.04 -10.20 24.95
C ALA A 315 -47.17 -10.83 24.11
N ILE A 316 -46.84 -11.38 22.94
CA ILE A 316 -47.78 -12.10 22.08
C ILE A 316 -48.38 -13.29 22.83
N SER A 317 -47.56 -14.11 23.50
CA SER A 317 -48.02 -15.25 24.28
C SER A 317 -48.99 -14.85 25.40
N ARG A 318 -48.72 -13.74 26.10
CA ARG A 318 -49.65 -13.21 27.13
C ARG A 318 -50.99 -12.80 26.52
N VAL A 319 -50.96 -12.03 25.43
CA VAL A 319 -52.17 -11.58 24.73
C VAL A 319 -52.97 -12.78 24.23
N TYR A 320 -52.30 -13.77 23.64
CA TYR A 320 -52.94 -14.98 23.12
C TYR A 320 -53.54 -15.85 24.23
N ARG A 321 -52.82 -16.06 25.34
CA ARG A 321 -53.36 -16.77 26.52
C ARG A 321 -54.60 -16.06 27.07
N GLY A 322 -54.56 -14.73 27.17
CA GLY A 322 -55.70 -13.91 27.59
C GLY A 322 -56.88 -13.99 26.63
N TYR A 323 -56.63 -13.94 25.32
CA TYR A 323 -57.65 -14.14 24.29
C TYR A 323 -58.28 -15.53 24.39
N ARG A 324 -57.47 -16.58 24.54
CA ARG A 324 -57.94 -17.97 24.67
C ARG A 324 -58.82 -18.13 25.92
N ALA A 325 -58.41 -17.59 27.06
CA ALA A 325 -59.21 -17.61 28.28
C ALA A 325 -60.55 -16.87 28.11
N ARG A 326 -60.55 -15.68 27.51
CA ARG A 326 -61.79 -14.94 27.20
C ARG A 326 -62.69 -15.69 26.23
N LYS A 327 -62.12 -16.34 25.21
CA LYS A 327 -62.87 -17.17 24.25
C LYS A 327 -63.55 -18.33 24.96
N ILE A 328 -62.82 -19.08 25.79
CA ILE A 328 -63.38 -20.20 26.58
C ILE A 328 -64.48 -19.70 27.52
N ARG A 329 -64.23 -18.60 28.25
CA ARG A 329 -65.24 -17.99 29.13
C ARG A 329 -66.51 -17.59 28.36
N ALA A 330 -66.36 -16.95 27.21
CA ALA A 330 -67.49 -16.54 26.39
C ALA A 330 -68.30 -17.75 25.90
N GLN A 331 -67.63 -18.83 25.48
CA GLN A 331 -68.29 -20.08 25.10
C GLN A 331 -69.06 -20.70 26.26
N LEU A 332 -68.44 -20.80 27.45
CA LEU A 332 -69.12 -21.34 28.64
C LEU A 332 -70.31 -20.48 29.10
N LEU A 333 -70.18 -19.15 29.03
CA LEU A 333 -71.30 -18.25 29.32
C LEU A 333 -72.42 -18.44 28.30
N GLU A 334 -72.07 -18.63 27.02
CA GLU A 334 -73.04 -18.86 25.97
C GLU A 334 -73.78 -20.19 26.12
N GLU A 335 -73.07 -21.27 26.44
CA GLU A 335 -73.65 -22.59 26.74
C GLU A 335 -74.55 -22.54 27.98
N ARG A 336 -74.13 -21.81 29.02
CA ARG A 336 -74.94 -21.62 30.23
C ARG A 336 -76.23 -20.87 29.91
N GLU A 337 -76.12 -19.69 29.31
CA GLU A 337 -77.30 -18.86 29.02
C GLU A 337 -78.26 -19.54 28.04
N THR A 338 -77.75 -20.28 27.05
CA THR A 338 -78.61 -21.06 26.13
C THR A 338 -79.33 -22.18 26.88
N ARG A 339 -78.67 -22.86 27.82
CA ARG A 339 -79.29 -23.86 28.68
C ARG A 339 -80.37 -23.24 29.59
N ASP A 340 -80.08 -22.09 30.20
CA ASP A 340 -81.01 -21.38 31.07
C ASP A 340 -82.27 -20.95 30.27
N LEU A 341 -82.09 -20.43 29.05
CA LEU A 341 -83.22 -20.11 28.15
C LEU A 341 -84.03 -21.35 27.73
N GLN A 342 -83.37 -22.48 27.47
CA GLN A 342 -84.07 -23.74 27.16
C GLN A 342 -84.88 -24.27 28.35
N LEU A 343 -84.38 -24.12 29.59
CA LEU A 343 -85.11 -24.47 30.80
C LEU A 343 -86.33 -23.56 30.97
N LEU A 344 -86.16 -22.24 30.80
CA LEU A 344 -87.26 -21.29 30.86
C LEU A 344 -88.34 -21.59 29.80
N LEU A 345 -87.96 -21.96 28.58
CA LEU A 345 -88.92 -22.38 27.56
C LEU A 345 -89.72 -23.63 27.97
N LYS A 346 -89.09 -24.59 28.65
CA LYS A 346 -89.78 -25.77 29.18
C LYS A 346 -90.72 -25.41 30.31
N GLU A 347 -90.31 -24.50 31.20
CA GLU A 347 -91.15 -23.99 32.28
C GLU A 347 -92.37 -23.24 31.74
N LEU A 348 -92.19 -22.32 30.79
CA LEU A 348 -93.29 -21.60 30.13
C LEU A 348 -94.23 -22.54 29.37
N ALA A 349 -93.69 -23.57 28.71
CA ALA A 349 -94.51 -24.60 28.06
C ALA A 349 -95.33 -25.41 29.09
N ALA A 350 -94.75 -25.75 30.23
CA ALA A 350 -95.46 -26.42 31.32
C ALA A 350 -96.52 -25.53 31.97
N GLN A 351 -96.22 -24.24 32.15
CA GLN A 351 -97.17 -23.24 32.65
C GLN A 351 -98.38 -23.08 31.72
N ARG A 352 -98.16 -23.02 30.41
CA ARG A 352 -99.26 -23.00 29.42
C ARG A 352 -100.19 -24.21 29.59
N VAL A 353 -99.61 -25.43 29.62
CA VAL A 353 -100.39 -26.67 29.81
C VAL A 353 -101.16 -26.65 31.13
N TYR A 354 -100.55 -26.15 32.20
CA TYR A 354 -101.21 -26.01 33.50
C TYR A 354 -102.38 -25.02 33.46
N CYS A 355 -102.21 -23.86 32.83
CA CYS A 355 -103.27 -22.87 32.65
C CYS A 355 -104.41 -23.42 31.77
N ASP A 356 -104.09 -24.12 30.69
CA ASP A 356 -105.07 -24.79 29.81
C ASP A 356 -105.88 -25.84 30.60
N ASP A 357 -105.23 -26.66 31.42
CA ASP A 357 -105.89 -27.64 32.29
C ASP A 357 -106.82 -26.98 33.30
N ILE A 358 -106.40 -25.84 33.88
CA ILE A 358 -107.22 -25.06 34.81
C ILE A 358 -108.44 -24.45 34.09
N ALA A 359 -108.22 -23.81 32.94
CA ALA A 359 -109.29 -23.24 32.12
C ALA A 359 -110.31 -24.33 31.77
N GLN A 360 -109.88 -25.50 31.30
CA GLN A 360 -110.77 -26.63 31.03
C GLN A 360 -111.53 -27.12 32.27
N ARG A 361 -110.88 -27.19 33.45
CA ARG A 361 -111.55 -27.57 34.70
C ARG A 361 -112.63 -26.58 35.10
N PHE A 362 -112.37 -25.28 34.97
CA PHE A 362 -113.38 -24.25 35.24
C PHE A 362 -114.50 -24.26 34.19
N GLN A 363 -114.16 -24.43 32.92
CA GLN A 363 -115.13 -24.54 31.82
C GLN A 363 -116.13 -25.68 32.05
N ARG A 364 -115.65 -26.85 32.50
CA ARG A 364 -116.51 -28.00 32.84
C ARG A 364 -117.43 -27.74 34.04
N ARG A 365 -117.11 -26.76 34.90
CA ARG A 365 -117.88 -26.39 36.11
C ARG A 365 -118.85 -25.23 35.88
N ILE A 366 -118.83 -24.62 34.69
CA ILE A 366 -119.82 -23.64 34.27
C ILE A 366 -121.08 -24.40 33.85
N ASN A 367 -122.18 -24.13 34.54
CA ASN A 367 -123.49 -24.67 34.20
C ASN A 367 -124.45 -23.51 33.90
N PRO A 368 -124.52 -23.05 32.64
CA PRO A 368 -125.33 -21.88 32.29
C PRO A 368 -126.83 -22.18 32.42
N HIS A 369 -127.21 -23.47 32.42
CA HIS A 369 -128.59 -23.89 32.54
C HIS A 369 -129.24 -23.46 33.85
N ILE A 370 -128.48 -23.40 34.96
CA ILE A 370 -129.01 -22.97 36.29
C ILE A 370 -129.45 -21.51 36.26
N VAL A 371 -128.72 -20.64 35.58
CA VAL A 371 -129.11 -19.22 35.44
C VAL A 371 -130.31 -19.11 34.50
N HIS A 372 -130.33 -19.88 33.41
CA HIS A 372 -131.47 -19.89 32.49
C HIS A 372 -132.77 -20.32 33.16
N THR A 373 -132.78 -21.44 33.90
CA THR A 373 -133.98 -21.93 34.61
C THR A 373 -134.43 -20.95 35.69
N ARG A 374 -133.49 -20.33 36.43
CA ARG A 374 -133.83 -19.28 37.40
C ARG A 374 -134.40 -18.02 36.75
N ARG A 375 -133.92 -17.62 35.56
CA ARG A 375 -134.49 -16.49 34.79
C ARG A 375 -135.93 -16.75 34.35
N GLU A 376 -136.26 -18.01 34.07
CA GLU A 376 -137.62 -18.43 33.75
C GLU A 376 -138.51 -18.37 34.99
N HIS A 377 -138.07 -18.93 36.13
CA HIS A 377 -138.82 -18.86 37.39
C HIS A 377 -139.11 -17.44 37.87
N VAL A 378 -138.15 -16.51 37.76
CA VAL A 378 -138.36 -15.09 38.11
C VAL A 378 -139.37 -14.43 37.17
N ARG A 379 -139.36 -14.77 35.87
CA ARG A 379 -140.36 -14.29 34.91
C ARG A 379 -141.75 -14.82 35.27
N ASP A 380 -141.88 -16.11 35.56
CA ASP A 380 -143.15 -16.74 35.95
C ASP A 380 -143.70 -16.15 37.26
N ALA A 381 -142.84 -15.90 38.26
CA ALA A 381 -143.22 -15.23 39.49
C ALA A 381 -143.69 -13.79 39.26
N GLY A 382 -143.03 -13.05 38.36
CA GLY A 382 -143.46 -11.72 37.94
C GLY A 382 -144.83 -11.73 37.24
N HIS A 383 -145.09 -12.72 36.40
CA HIS A 383 -146.40 -12.93 35.77
C HIS A 383 -147.48 -13.25 36.82
N ALA A 384 -147.18 -14.11 37.80
CA ALA A 384 -148.13 -14.44 38.87
C ALA A 384 -148.49 -13.23 39.75
N VAL A 385 -147.51 -12.38 40.10
CA VAL A 385 -147.76 -11.11 40.80
C VAL A 385 -148.67 -10.20 39.96
N SER A 386 -148.41 -10.08 38.66
CA SER A 386 -149.21 -9.23 37.76
C SER A 386 -150.66 -9.68 37.68
N LEU A 387 -150.92 -10.99 37.66
CA LEU A 387 -152.28 -11.55 37.69
C LEU A 387 -153.00 -11.22 39.01
N LEU A 388 -152.33 -11.42 40.15
CA LEU A 388 -152.89 -11.09 41.46
C LEU A 388 -153.19 -9.59 41.61
N GLU A 389 -152.35 -8.72 41.04
CA GLU A 389 -152.60 -7.28 41.00
C GLU A 389 -153.82 -6.91 40.16
N ALA A 390 -154.01 -7.55 39.00
CA ALA A 390 -155.18 -7.35 38.16
C ALA A 390 -156.47 -7.79 38.89
N GLU A 391 -156.45 -8.92 39.58
CA GLU A 391 -157.58 -9.40 40.38
C GLU A 391 -157.88 -8.48 41.58
N TYR A 392 -156.85 -7.98 42.26
CA TYR A 392 -157.01 -7.00 43.34
C TYR A 392 -157.65 -5.70 42.85
N LEU A 393 -157.23 -5.18 41.70
CA LEU A 393 -157.83 -3.98 41.10
C LEU A 393 -159.32 -4.22 40.80
N ARG A 394 -159.67 -5.40 40.29
CA ARG A 394 -161.07 -5.79 40.07
C ARG A 394 -161.87 -5.80 41.38
N LEU A 395 -161.38 -6.49 42.40
CA LEU A 395 -162.05 -6.58 43.71
C LEU A 395 -162.17 -5.23 44.42
N LYS A 396 -161.19 -4.33 44.25
CA LYS A 396 -161.25 -2.98 44.78
C LYS A 396 -162.33 -2.15 44.08
N LEU A 397 -162.46 -2.29 42.76
CA LEU A 397 -163.51 -1.63 41.97
C LEU A 397 -164.90 -2.17 42.38
N ASP A 398 -165.03 -3.48 42.59
CA ASP A 398 -166.25 -4.11 43.13
C ASP A 398 -166.58 -3.61 44.55
N TYR A 399 -165.56 -3.38 45.40
CA TYR A 399 -165.74 -2.79 46.74
C TYR A 399 -166.23 -1.33 46.69
N GLU A 400 -165.69 -0.51 45.79
CA GLU A 400 -166.07 0.90 45.62
C GLU A 400 -167.47 1.07 45.00
N THR A 401 -167.92 0.11 44.17
CA THR A 401 -169.21 0.15 43.47
C THR A 401 -170.35 -0.56 44.22
N CYS A 402 -170.12 -0.97 45.47
CA CYS A 402 -171.12 -1.66 46.29
C CYS A 402 -172.40 -0.83 46.51
N THR A 403 -173.54 -1.39 46.11
CA THR A 403 -174.85 -0.75 46.32
C THR A 403 -175.29 -0.79 47.79
N PRO A 404 -176.14 0.14 48.27
CA PRO A 404 -176.58 0.19 49.67
C PRO A 404 -177.22 -1.11 50.18
N ARG A 405 -177.87 -1.86 49.29
CA ARG A 405 -178.49 -3.16 49.60
C ARG A 405 -177.44 -4.22 49.95
N SER A 406 -176.34 -4.26 49.22
CA SER A 406 -175.19 -5.16 49.46
C SER A 406 -174.45 -4.85 50.78
N ILE A 407 -174.52 -3.61 51.27
CA ILE A 407 -173.96 -3.23 52.57
C ILE A 407 -174.79 -3.85 53.71
N SER A 408 -176.13 -3.82 53.59
CA SER A 408 -177.03 -4.40 54.60
C SER A 408 -176.94 -5.92 54.72
N SER A 409 -176.52 -6.61 53.65
CA SER A 409 -176.38 -8.07 53.61
C SER A 409 -174.98 -8.58 54.00
N GLY A 410 -174.08 -7.72 54.47
CA GLY A 410 -172.73 -8.10 54.92
C GLY A 410 -171.67 -8.25 53.82
N TRP A 411 -172.05 -8.17 52.53
CA TRP A 411 -171.14 -8.34 51.38
C TRP A 411 -170.00 -7.31 51.36
N HIS A 412 -170.27 -6.09 51.83
CA HIS A 412 -169.25 -5.04 51.95
C HIS A 412 -168.12 -5.41 52.93
N ALA A 413 -168.44 -6.13 54.02
CA ALA A 413 -167.43 -6.59 54.97
C ALA A 413 -166.61 -7.76 54.41
N GLU A 414 -167.24 -8.63 53.60
CA GLU A 414 -166.57 -9.73 52.90
C GLU A 414 -165.62 -9.22 51.83
N LEU A 415 -166.04 -8.28 50.98
CA LEU A 415 -165.15 -7.64 50.00
C LEU A 415 -164.01 -6.89 50.66
N LYS A 416 -164.25 -6.20 51.79
CA LYS A 416 -163.17 -5.56 52.55
C LYS A 416 -162.13 -6.57 53.06
N ARG A 417 -162.57 -7.73 53.54
CA ARG A 417 -161.66 -8.84 53.93
C ARG A 417 -160.94 -9.40 52.70
N ALA A 418 -161.64 -9.69 51.62
CA ALA A 418 -161.04 -10.21 50.38
C ALA A 418 -160.00 -9.25 49.76
N VAL A 419 -160.26 -7.94 49.78
CA VAL A 419 -159.30 -6.91 49.34
C VAL A 419 -158.06 -6.88 50.26
N ALA A 420 -158.24 -7.00 51.57
CA ALA A 420 -157.11 -7.09 52.51
C ALA A 420 -156.32 -8.40 52.32
N ASP A 421 -157.00 -9.52 52.11
CA ASP A 421 -156.40 -10.83 51.89
C ASP A 421 -155.63 -10.87 50.55
N HIS A 422 -156.19 -10.35 49.46
CA HIS A 422 -155.47 -10.22 48.18
C HIS A 422 -154.29 -9.26 48.28
N ARG A 423 -154.39 -8.17 49.06
CA ARG A 423 -153.24 -7.29 49.32
C ARG A 423 -152.13 -8.02 50.07
N ASN A 424 -152.47 -8.87 51.03
CA ASN A 424 -151.52 -9.72 51.73
C ASN A 424 -150.91 -10.77 50.78
N GLN A 425 -151.72 -11.39 49.91
CA GLN A 425 -151.25 -12.33 48.89
C GLN A 425 -150.30 -11.68 47.88
N ILE A 426 -150.60 -10.47 47.39
CA ILE A 426 -149.70 -9.68 46.53
C ILE A 426 -148.41 -9.38 47.27
N THR A 427 -148.50 -8.95 48.53
CA THR A 427 -147.30 -8.62 49.32
C THR A 427 -146.43 -9.86 49.53
N GLN A 428 -147.02 -11.02 49.81
CA GLN A 428 -146.31 -12.29 49.93
C GLN A 428 -145.74 -12.75 48.59
N ALA A 429 -146.48 -12.62 47.48
CA ALA A 429 -146.03 -12.99 46.15
C ALA A 429 -144.87 -12.09 45.67
N LYS A 430 -144.94 -10.78 45.91
CA LYS A 430 -143.84 -9.84 45.68
C LYS A 430 -142.63 -10.12 46.56
N ALA A 431 -142.86 -10.39 47.85
CA ALA A 431 -141.79 -10.72 48.77
C ALA A 431 -141.07 -12.00 48.34
N LYS A 432 -141.82 -13.03 47.90
CA LYS A 432 -141.23 -14.24 47.30
C LYS A 432 -140.50 -13.94 45.99
N ALA A 433 -141.12 -13.24 45.05
CA ALA A 433 -140.49 -12.93 43.76
C ALA A 433 -139.20 -12.10 43.89
N LEU A 434 -139.11 -11.21 44.89
CA LEU A 434 -137.92 -10.37 45.11
C LEU A 434 -136.89 -11.04 46.02
N PHE A 435 -137.32 -11.55 47.17
CA PHE A 435 -136.44 -11.95 48.28
C PHE A 435 -136.29 -13.45 48.47
N ASP A 436 -137.03 -14.29 47.75
CA ASP A 436 -136.80 -15.73 47.80
C ASP A 436 -135.38 -16.04 47.29
N THR A 437 -134.60 -16.69 48.13
CA THR A 437 -133.18 -16.98 47.89
C THR A 437 -132.99 -18.01 46.79
N ASP A 438 -133.97 -18.87 46.55
CA ASP A 438 -133.84 -19.97 45.58
C ASP A 438 -134.47 -19.63 44.21
N HIS A 439 -135.62 -18.96 44.22
CA HIS A 439 -136.42 -18.71 43.01
C HIS A 439 -136.74 -17.23 42.74
N GLY A 440 -136.32 -16.32 43.63
CA GLY A 440 -136.53 -14.88 43.49
C GLY A 440 -135.38 -14.17 42.76
N LEU A 441 -135.55 -12.85 42.61
CA LEU A 441 -134.60 -11.97 41.91
C LEU A 441 -133.21 -11.97 42.58
N ILE A 442 -133.14 -12.02 43.91
CA ILE A 442 -131.86 -12.15 44.64
C ILE A 442 -131.17 -13.48 44.32
N GLY A 443 -131.91 -14.59 44.31
CA GLY A 443 -131.38 -15.91 43.95
C GLY A 443 -130.86 -15.98 42.51
N LEU A 444 -131.51 -15.28 41.58
CA LEU A 444 -131.02 -15.13 40.21
C LEU A 444 -129.72 -14.31 40.15
N ARG A 445 -129.66 -13.17 40.84
CA ARG A 445 -128.48 -12.31 40.86
C ARG A 445 -127.26 -13.03 41.44
N LEU A 446 -127.43 -13.78 42.53
CA LEU A 446 -126.36 -14.62 43.08
C LEU A 446 -125.91 -15.71 42.09
N ALA A 447 -126.85 -16.31 41.35
CA ALA A 447 -126.51 -17.28 40.30
C ALA A 447 -125.75 -16.62 39.13
N GLU A 448 -126.12 -15.41 38.73
CA GLU A 448 -125.40 -14.63 37.71
C GLU A 448 -124.01 -14.21 38.17
N GLU A 449 -123.87 -13.71 39.40
CA GLU A 449 -122.58 -13.34 40.00
C GLU A 449 -121.65 -14.57 40.13
N THR A 450 -122.17 -15.73 40.52
CA THR A 450 -121.37 -16.97 40.57
C THR A 450 -120.98 -17.48 39.18
N LEU A 451 -121.84 -17.31 38.17
CA LEU A 451 -121.53 -17.65 36.78
C LEU A 451 -120.46 -16.70 36.23
N GLN A 452 -120.62 -15.39 36.42
CA GLN A 452 -119.65 -14.37 36.04
C GLN A 452 -118.30 -14.59 36.72
N PHE A 453 -118.29 -14.89 38.03
CA PHE A 453 -117.06 -15.20 38.75
C PHE A 453 -116.34 -16.40 38.13
N LYS A 454 -117.06 -17.48 37.81
CA LYS A 454 -116.48 -18.65 37.15
C LYS A 454 -115.98 -18.35 35.74
N GLN A 455 -116.68 -17.50 34.98
CA GLN A 455 -116.24 -17.03 33.66
C GLN A 455 -114.96 -16.21 33.78
N ASN A 456 -114.90 -15.27 34.72
CA ASN A 456 -113.69 -14.49 34.99
C ASN A 456 -112.51 -15.41 35.36
N CYS A 457 -112.72 -16.48 36.12
CA CYS A 457 -111.65 -17.46 36.39
C CYS A 457 -111.16 -18.20 35.14
N VAL A 458 -112.02 -18.41 34.14
CA VAL A 458 -111.62 -18.98 32.84
C VAL A 458 -110.84 -17.94 32.06
N ASP A 459 -111.36 -16.71 31.94
CA ASP A 459 -110.70 -15.61 31.23
C ASP A 459 -109.33 -15.27 31.84
N ASP A 460 -109.21 -15.28 33.18
CA ASP A 460 -107.94 -15.11 33.90
C ASP A 460 -106.95 -16.24 33.60
N ALA A 461 -107.43 -17.49 33.48
CA ALA A 461 -106.58 -18.62 33.12
C ALA A 461 -106.14 -18.56 31.65
N GLU A 462 -107.03 -18.16 30.75
CA GLU A 462 -106.74 -17.98 29.31
C GLU A 462 -105.77 -16.82 29.06
N THR A 463 -105.94 -15.69 29.75
CA THR A 463 -105.01 -14.55 29.67
C THR A 463 -103.63 -14.92 30.21
N GLN A 464 -103.55 -15.71 31.28
CA GLN A 464 -102.27 -16.26 31.77
C GLN A 464 -101.65 -17.24 30.76
N ALA A 465 -102.44 -18.07 30.09
CA ALA A 465 -101.96 -18.97 29.04
C ALA A 465 -101.41 -18.18 27.83
N GLN A 466 -102.12 -17.15 27.38
CA GLN A 466 -101.68 -16.24 26.32
C GLN A 466 -100.40 -15.48 26.71
N PHE A 467 -100.29 -15.04 27.97
CA PHE A 467 -99.07 -14.43 28.48
C PHE A 467 -97.88 -15.41 28.43
N ALA A 468 -98.08 -16.65 28.87
CA ALA A 468 -97.05 -17.70 28.82
C ALA A 468 -96.61 -17.98 27.36
N ASP A 469 -97.54 -17.97 26.41
CA ASP A 469 -97.26 -18.14 24.98
C ASP A 469 -96.48 -16.96 24.40
N ASN A 470 -96.93 -15.73 24.62
CA ASN A 470 -96.23 -14.53 24.16
C ASN A 470 -94.81 -14.46 24.75
N ALA A 471 -94.66 -14.79 26.04
CA ALA A 471 -93.36 -14.87 26.69
C ALA A 471 -92.50 -15.98 26.07
N ARG A 472 -93.07 -17.15 25.78
CA ARG A 472 -92.37 -18.27 25.14
C ARG A 472 -91.89 -17.91 23.74
N GLU A 473 -92.73 -17.27 22.92
CA GLU A 473 -92.36 -16.81 21.59
C GLU A 473 -91.24 -15.77 21.62
N ALA A 474 -91.30 -14.81 22.55
CA ALA A 474 -90.23 -13.84 22.75
C ALA A 474 -88.89 -14.53 23.10
N GLN A 475 -88.91 -15.52 24.00
CA GLN A 475 -87.71 -16.28 24.36
C GLN A 475 -87.19 -17.16 23.21
N LEU A 476 -88.08 -17.73 22.39
CA LEU A 476 -87.71 -18.47 21.17
C LEU A 476 -87.03 -17.56 20.15
N GLN A 477 -87.55 -16.35 19.93
CA GLN A 477 -86.94 -15.36 19.05
C GLN A 477 -85.54 -14.96 19.53
N LEU A 478 -85.35 -14.80 20.85
CA LEU A 478 -84.03 -14.53 21.42
C LEU A 478 -83.03 -15.66 21.20
N LEU A 479 -83.45 -16.92 21.41
CA LEU A 479 -82.62 -18.10 21.12
C LEU A 479 -82.25 -18.20 19.64
N TRP A 480 -83.21 -17.95 18.75
CA TRP A 480 -82.97 -17.96 17.31
C TRP A 480 -82.02 -16.84 16.89
N ALA A 481 -82.29 -15.60 17.30
CA ALA A 481 -81.42 -14.44 17.01
C ALA A 481 -79.99 -14.69 17.48
N ARG A 482 -79.82 -15.32 18.65
CA ARG A 482 -78.51 -15.69 19.18
C ARG A 482 -77.80 -16.74 18.32
N SER A 483 -78.49 -17.84 17.97
CA SER A 483 -77.96 -18.89 17.10
C SER A 483 -77.58 -18.35 15.71
N SER A 484 -78.39 -17.47 15.15
CA SER A 484 -78.10 -16.82 13.87
C SER A 484 -76.89 -15.88 13.96
N ARG A 485 -76.73 -15.12 15.05
CA ARG A 485 -75.54 -14.29 15.28
C ARG A 485 -74.27 -15.13 15.36
N THR A 486 -74.31 -16.26 16.06
CA THR A 486 -73.12 -17.11 16.26
C THR A 486 -72.72 -17.81 14.97
N GLN A 487 -73.69 -18.27 14.19
CA GLN A 487 -73.47 -18.76 12.82
C GLN A 487 -72.91 -17.67 11.90
N HIS A 488 -73.47 -16.46 11.95
CA HIS A 488 -72.98 -15.33 11.15
C HIS A 488 -71.53 -14.99 11.50
N ASP A 489 -71.20 -14.89 12.78
CA ASP A 489 -69.84 -14.62 13.26
C ASP A 489 -68.86 -15.73 12.88
N ALA A 490 -69.28 -16.99 12.93
CA ALA A 490 -68.47 -18.12 12.48
C ALA A 490 -68.17 -18.04 10.97
N LEU A 491 -69.19 -17.77 10.15
CA LEU A 491 -69.04 -17.58 8.70
C LEU A 491 -68.15 -16.38 8.37
N GLN A 492 -68.31 -15.25 9.06
CA GLN A 492 -67.45 -14.07 8.90
C GLN A 492 -66.00 -14.38 9.27
N LYS A 493 -65.75 -15.16 10.32
CA LYS A 493 -64.40 -15.62 10.69
C LYS A 493 -63.78 -16.48 9.60
N ILE A 494 -64.54 -17.44 9.06
CA ILE A 494 -64.09 -18.31 7.95
C ILE A 494 -63.76 -17.46 6.72
N LYS A 495 -64.65 -16.53 6.33
CA LYS A 495 -64.40 -15.60 5.21
C LYS A 495 -63.14 -14.77 5.42
N ARG A 496 -62.96 -14.19 6.63
CA ARG A 496 -61.75 -13.41 6.96
C ARG A 496 -60.47 -14.27 6.90
N GLN A 497 -60.53 -15.52 7.35
CA GLN A 497 -59.42 -16.47 7.24
C GLN A 497 -59.12 -16.80 5.77
N GLN A 498 -60.12 -17.13 4.97
CA GLN A 498 -59.96 -17.39 3.53
C GLN A 498 -59.33 -16.20 2.81
N ILE A 499 -59.79 -14.97 3.08
CA ILE A 499 -59.19 -13.75 2.53
C ILE A 499 -57.74 -13.60 2.99
N ALA A 500 -57.44 -13.87 4.26
CA ALA A 500 -56.07 -13.78 4.78
C ALA A 500 -55.14 -14.84 4.16
N ASP A 501 -55.61 -16.07 3.99
CA ASP A 501 -54.85 -17.16 3.39
C ASP A 501 -54.67 -16.96 1.89
N GLN A 502 -55.66 -16.40 1.19
CA GLN A 502 -55.49 -15.90 -0.18
C GLN A 502 -54.44 -14.78 -0.20
N LYS A 503 -54.52 -13.77 0.66
CA LYS A 503 -53.49 -12.70 0.70
C LYS A 503 -52.08 -13.23 0.94
N ARG A 504 -51.92 -14.27 1.78
CA ARG A 504 -50.64 -14.96 2.01
C ARG A 504 -50.17 -15.74 0.79
N LYS A 505 -51.06 -16.52 0.15
CA LYS A 505 -50.76 -17.30 -1.05
C LYS A 505 -50.28 -16.43 -2.20
N TRP A 506 -50.86 -15.24 -2.36
CA TRP A 506 -50.56 -14.35 -3.47
C TRP A 506 -49.45 -13.32 -3.17
N GLN A 507 -48.85 -13.36 -1.96
CA GLN A 507 -47.82 -12.39 -1.50
C GLN A 507 -48.13 -10.96 -1.96
N VAL A 508 -49.35 -10.48 -1.70
CA VAL A 508 -49.84 -9.20 -2.24
C VAL A 508 -48.89 -8.07 -1.85
N LYS A 509 -48.10 -7.57 -2.81
CA LYS A 509 -47.19 -6.44 -2.63
C LYS A 509 -48.04 -5.17 -2.50
N LEU A 510 -47.83 -4.40 -1.45
CA LEU A 510 -48.47 -3.10 -1.30
C LEU A 510 -47.78 -2.12 -2.25
N TYR A 511 -48.58 -1.47 -3.10
CA TYR A 511 -48.13 -0.45 -4.02
C TYR A 511 -48.50 0.93 -3.46
N ASN A 512 -47.62 1.91 -3.63
CA ASN A 512 -47.97 3.31 -3.40
C ASN A 512 -49.03 3.78 -4.41
N PRO A 513 -49.73 4.91 -4.17
CA PRO A 513 -50.62 5.53 -5.16
C PRO A 513 -49.92 5.86 -6.50
N GLU A 514 -48.58 5.89 -6.51
CA GLU A 514 -47.73 6.01 -7.71
C GLU A 514 -47.41 4.66 -8.40
N GLY A 515 -48.00 3.54 -7.95
CA GLY A 515 -47.85 2.22 -8.57
C GLY A 515 -46.52 1.50 -8.31
N LYS A 516 -45.62 2.05 -7.49
CA LYS A 516 -44.34 1.40 -7.14
C LYS A 516 -44.52 0.45 -5.94
N PRO A 517 -44.00 -0.79 -6.00
CA PRO A 517 -44.06 -1.72 -4.88
C PRO A 517 -43.20 -1.21 -3.71
N LEU A 518 -43.79 -1.08 -2.53
CA LEU A 518 -43.09 -0.69 -1.32
C LEU A 518 -42.06 -1.76 -0.95
N LYS A 519 -40.77 -1.42 -1.09
CA LYS A 519 -39.67 -2.40 -1.04
C LYS A 519 -39.29 -2.88 0.35
N ASN A 520 -39.93 -2.41 1.43
CA ASN A 520 -39.55 -2.72 2.81
C ASN A 520 -40.76 -2.74 3.77
N VAL A 521 -41.69 -3.69 3.63
CA VAL A 521 -42.65 -4.00 4.71
C VAL A 521 -42.70 -5.52 4.94
N ASP A 522 -41.55 -6.12 5.21
CA ASP A 522 -41.48 -7.50 5.73
C ASP A 522 -41.78 -7.57 7.24
N SER A 523 -42.46 -6.58 7.81
CA SER A 523 -42.88 -6.63 9.22
C SER A 523 -44.34 -6.22 9.39
N ASN A 524 -45.16 -7.21 9.72
CA ASN A 524 -46.53 -7.13 10.23
C ASN A 524 -47.67 -6.79 9.24
N PRO A 525 -48.39 -7.81 8.73
CA PRO A 525 -49.68 -7.63 8.04
C PRO A 525 -50.81 -7.06 8.93
N HIS A 526 -50.54 -6.70 10.19
CA HIS A 526 -51.49 -6.02 11.07
C HIS A 526 -51.41 -4.48 11.02
N GLN A 527 -50.40 -3.89 10.37
CA GLN A 527 -50.27 -2.43 10.28
C GLN A 527 -51.01 -1.81 9.09
N ALA A 528 -51.37 -2.59 8.06
CA ALA A 528 -52.01 -2.06 6.85
C ALA A 528 -53.46 -1.55 7.04
N ASN A 529 -54.09 -1.81 8.20
CA ASN A 529 -55.44 -1.30 8.52
C ASN A 529 -55.44 -0.23 9.63
N THR A 530 -54.26 0.27 10.04
CA THR A 530 -54.12 1.31 11.08
C THR A 530 -53.31 2.52 10.60
N THR A 531 -53.14 2.68 9.28
CA THR A 531 -52.35 3.71 8.61
C THR A 531 -52.89 5.14 8.70
N THR A 532 -53.96 5.39 9.47
CA THR A 532 -54.34 6.77 9.83
C THR A 532 -53.82 7.22 11.21
N ASP A 533 -53.35 6.29 12.07
CA ASP A 533 -52.93 6.65 13.44
C ASP A 533 -51.48 6.27 13.82
N ILE A 534 -50.76 5.47 12.99
CA ILE A 534 -49.43 4.93 13.36
C ILE A 534 -48.25 5.75 12.80
N ASP A 535 -48.46 6.63 11.82
CA ASP A 535 -47.41 7.55 11.35
C ASP A 535 -46.99 8.58 12.41
N LEU A 536 -47.70 8.65 13.54
CA LEU A 536 -47.29 9.46 14.70
C LEU A 536 -46.16 8.86 15.53
N PHE A 537 -45.79 7.59 15.30
CA PHE A 537 -44.82 6.84 16.14
C PHE A 537 -43.54 6.42 15.40
N ALA A 538 -43.42 6.69 14.10
CA ALA A 538 -42.24 6.29 13.32
C ALA A 538 -41.01 7.18 13.57
N ASP A 539 -41.20 8.44 13.98
CA ASP A 539 -40.12 9.42 14.23
C ASP A 539 -39.44 9.29 15.61
N LEU A 540 -39.84 8.31 16.44
CA LEU A 540 -39.39 8.19 17.83
C LEU A 540 -38.11 7.36 18.02
N ARG A 541 -37.33 7.12 16.97
CA ARG A 541 -36.27 6.11 17.06
C ARG A 541 -34.90 6.58 17.49
N GLU A 542 -34.58 7.87 17.62
CA GLU A 542 -33.19 8.24 17.95
C GLU A 542 -32.94 9.30 19.05
N ASP A 543 -33.91 10.09 19.54
CA ASP A 543 -33.62 11.13 20.55
C ASP A 543 -34.53 11.07 21.80
N ASP A 544 -33.93 11.21 23.00
CA ASP A 544 -34.64 11.27 24.31
C ASP A 544 -35.66 12.42 24.39
N ASP A 545 -35.60 13.39 23.49
CA ASP A 545 -36.60 14.45 23.29
C ASP A 545 -37.95 13.94 22.75
N GLY A 546 -37.95 12.76 22.11
CA GLY A 546 -39.15 12.12 21.57
C GLY A 546 -40.17 11.73 22.66
N ILE A 547 -39.70 11.38 23.87
CA ILE A 547 -40.58 11.02 24.99
C ILE A 547 -41.29 12.26 25.55
N HIS A 548 -40.58 13.39 25.66
CA HIS A 548 -41.17 14.67 26.07
C HIS A 548 -42.14 15.23 25.03
N GLY A 549 -41.82 15.10 23.73
CA GLY A 549 -42.72 15.44 22.63
C GLY A 549 -43.99 14.57 22.61
N LEU A 550 -43.87 13.28 22.90
CA LEU A 550 -45.02 12.38 23.01
C LEU A 550 -45.91 12.73 24.20
N ALA A 551 -45.31 13.03 25.36
CA ALA A 551 -46.05 13.47 26.54
C ALA A 551 -46.79 14.80 26.29
N ALA A 552 -46.17 15.75 25.58
CA ALA A 552 -46.80 17.00 25.19
C ALA A 552 -47.97 16.77 24.22
N ARG A 553 -47.80 15.89 23.21
CA ARG A 553 -48.88 15.55 22.25
C ARG A 553 -50.02 14.78 22.91
N ILE A 554 -49.74 13.85 23.82
CA ILE A 554 -50.77 13.14 24.59
C ILE A 554 -51.56 14.14 25.45
N ARG A 555 -50.89 15.10 26.11
CA ARG A 555 -51.58 16.16 26.86
C ARG A 555 -52.44 17.03 25.95
N LEU A 556 -51.95 17.39 24.76
CA LEU A 556 -52.69 18.20 23.79
C LEU A 556 -53.91 17.45 23.24
N GLN A 557 -53.80 16.14 23.02
CA GLN A 557 -54.91 15.30 22.57
C GLN A 557 -55.92 15.01 23.68
N GLN A 558 -55.46 14.83 24.93
CA GLN A 558 -56.34 14.79 26.10
C GLN A 558 -57.10 16.11 26.27
N TRP A 559 -56.41 17.25 26.11
CA TRP A 559 -57.04 18.57 26.14
C TRP A 559 -58.07 18.74 25.02
N ARG A 560 -57.75 18.35 23.78
CA ARG A 560 -58.72 18.36 22.66
C ARG A 560 -59.92 17.46 22.91
N ASN A 561 -59.72 16.28 23.48
CA ASN A 561 -60.81 15.37 23.84
C ASN A 561 -61.70 15.95 24.96
N GLN A 562 -61.09 16.64 25.95
CA GLN A 562 -61.82 17.35 27.00
C GLN A 562 -62.61 18.53 26.42
N VAL A 563 -62.02 19.32 25.53
CA VAL A 563 -62.71 20.41 24.83
C VAL A 563 -63.86 19.86 24.00
N ALA A 564 -63.68 18.78 23.23
CA ALA A 564 -64.75 18.17 22.44
C ALA A 564 -65.87 17.57 23.32
N GLN A 565 -65.54 17.03 24.50
CA GLN A 565 -66.54 16.58 25.48
C GLN A 565 -67.32 17.77 26.05
N LEU A 566 -66.64 18.87 26.40
CA LEU A 566 -67.30 20.09 26.85
C LEU A 566 -68.16 20.68 25.73
N GLU A 567 -67.69 20.75 24.49
CA GLU A 567 -68.47 21.20 23.34
C GLU A 567 -69.73 20.35 23.11
N ARG A 568 -69.65 19.03 23.31
CA ARG A 568 -70.84 18.15 23.27
C ARG A 568 -71.79 18.38 24.44
N LEU A 569 -71.28 18.67 25.63
CA LEU A 569 -72.12 19.02 26.79
C LEU A 569 -72.77 20.40 26.62
N PHE A 570 -72.12 21.33 25.93
CA PHE A 570 -72.65 22.66 25.61
C PHE A 570 -73.43 22.71 24.29
N GLU A 571 -73.43 21.64 23.49
CA GLU A 571 -74.19 21.55 22.24
C GLU A 571 -75.71 21.76 22.44
N PRO A 572 -76.37 21.19 23.48
CA PRO A 572 -77.76 21.49 23.78
C PRO A 572 -77.98 22.96 24.13
N PHE A 573 -77.01 23.60 24.81
CA PHE A 573 -77.08 24.99 25.22
C PHE A 573 -76.86 25.95 24.04
N ARG A 574 -75.95 25.63 23.12
CA ARG A 574 -75.78 26.34 21.84
C ARG A 574 -76.99 26.15 20.95
N LYS A 575 -77.55 24.94 20.85
CA LYS A 575 -78.80 24.69 20.12
C LYS A 575 -79.96 25.46 20.73
N ALA A 576 -80.04 25.58 22.05
CA ALA A 576 -81.03 26.42 22.74
C ALA A 576 -80.80 27.92 22.50
N GLN A 577 -79.56 28.41 22.53
CA GLN A 577 -79.22 29.81 22.20
C GLN A 577 -79.50 30.14 20.72
N HIS A 578 -79.16 29.25 19.79
CA HIS A 578 -79.48 29.42 18.37
C HIS A 578 -80.98 29.32 18.11
N ALA A 579 -81.71 28.44 18.83
CA ALA A 579 -83.16 28.42 18.79
C ALA A 579 -83.75 29.72 19.34
N HIS A 580 -83.19 30.28 20.41
CA HIS A 580 -83.63 31.56 21.00
C HIS A 580 -83.29 32.77 20.11
N LEU A 581 -82.12 32.77 19.46
CA LEU A 581 -81.69 33.77 18.48
C LEU A 581 -82.54 33.72 17.23
N ASN A 582 -82.81 32.51 16.71
CA ASN A 582 -83.72 32.30 15.58
C ASN A 582 -85.18 32.62 15.94
N HIS A 583 -85.59 32.46 17.20
CA HIS A 583 -86.91 32.90 17.65
C HIS A 583 -87.01 34.44 17.74
N THR A 584 -85.92 35.12 18.13
CA THR A 584 -85.85 36.59 18.15
C THR A 584 -85.74 37.21 16.76
N THR A 585 -85.09 36.55 15.79
CA THR A 585 -85.11 37.00 14.38
C THR A 585 -86.39 36.62 13.64
N ALA A 586 -87.10 35.55 14.03
CA ALA A 586 -88.42 35.22 13.47
C ALA A 586 -89.57 36.10 13.99
N LEU A 587 -89.37 36.87 15.06
CA LEU A 587 -90.34 37.82 15.62
C LEU A 587 -90.10 39.28 15.18
N SER A 588 -89.15 39.53 14.27
CA SER A 588 -88.88 40.86 13.71
C SER A 588 -88.72 40.82 12.19
N VAL A 589 -89.76 40.34 11.50
CA VAL A 589 -89.89 40.53 10.05
C VAL A 589 -91.23 41.20 9.78
N ASP A 590 -91.23 42.52 9.83
CA ASP A 590 -92.15 43.32 9.01
C ASP A 590 -91.64 43.28 7.56
N PRO A 591 -92.52 43.07 6.57
CA PRO A 591 -92.12 42.96 5.18
C PRO A 591 -92.24 44.33 4.51
N LYS A 592 -91.13 44.87 3.96
CA LYS A 592 -91.16 45.84 2.84
C LYS A 592 -89.76 46.13 2.29
N GLU A 593 -89.72 46.13 0.96
CA GLU A 593 -88.82 46.90 0.06
C GLU A 593 -87.35 46.41 0.03
N GLU A 594 -86.99 45.60 -0.97
CA GLU A 594 -86.52 45.98 -2.33
C GLU A 594 -85.14 46.65 -2.39
N GLU A 595 -84.25 45.94 -3.08
CA GLU A 595 -83.11 46.40 -3.90
C GLU A 595 -82.10 47.40 -3.32
N THR A 596 -80.84 46.96 -3.11
CA THR A 596 -79.67 47.36 -3.95
C THR A 596 -78.32 46.90 -3.35
N GLN A 597 -77.48 46.35 -4.24
CA GLN A 597 -76.01 46.50 -4.37
C GLN A 597 -75.11 46.50 -3.12
N LEU A 598 -74.09 45.61 -3.11
CA LEU A 598 -72.67 46.01 -3.18
C LEU A 598 -71.71 44.81 -3.16
N VAL A 599 -71.01 44.64 -4.27
CA VAL A 599 -69.72 43.97 -4.40
C VAL A 599 -68.67 44.82 -3.70
N ILE A 600 -67.91 44.27 -2.74
CA ILE A 600 -66.60 44.80 -2.33
C ILE A 600 -65.61 43.64 -2.18
N LEU A 601 -64.68 43.63 -3.13
CA LEU A 601 -63.36 43.01 -3.11
C LEU A 601 -62.45 43.76 -2.10
N ASP A 602 -61.42 43.08 -1.58
CA ASP A 602 -60.03 43.56 -1.34
C ASP A 602 -59.31 42.46 -0.54
N HIS A 603 -58.24 41.76 -0.97
CA HIS A 603 -57.00 42.15 -1.65
C HIS A 603 -56.29 43.35 -1.03
N ILE A 604 -55.45 43.10 -0.02
CA ILE A 604 -54.27 43.92 0.22
C ILE A 604 -53.05 43.03 0.50
N SER A 605 -52.24 42.89 -0.56
CA SER A 605 -50.79 42.79 -0.52
C SER A 605 -50.20 44.20 -0.66
N HIS A 606 -49.22 44.56 0.16
CA HIS A 606 -48.18 45.56 -0.15
C HIS A 606 -47.00 45.25 0.78
N ASP A 607 -45.85 44.76 0.32
CA ASP A 607 -44.80 45.44 -0.47
C ASP A 607 -44.37 46.80 0.08
N GLY A 608 -43.08 46.89 0.43
CA GLY A 608 -42.43 48.10 0.92
C GLY A 608 -40.93 47.88 1.10
N SER A 609 -40.19 48.08 0.01
CA SER A 609 -38.74 47.98 -0.13
C SER A 609 -37.97 49.25 0.26
N TYR A 610 -36.64 49.09 0.50
CA TYR A 610 -35.53 50.06 0.37
C TYR A 610 -35.28 51.16 1.44
N ASN A 611 -34.13 51.04 2.14
CA ASN A 611 -32.96 51.97 2.09
C ASN A 611 -31.90 51.51 3.12
N GLN A 612 -30.68 51.13 2.73
CA GLN A 612 -29.47 51.95 2.44
C GLN A 612 -28.88 52.75 3.63
N ASN A 613 -27.73 52.23 4.10
CA ASN A 613 -26.46 52.90 4.44
C ASN A 613 -26.23 53.66 5.76
N GLN A 614 -24.98 53.47 6.25
CA GLN A 614 -24.17 54.26 7.20
C GLN A 614 -24.54 54.12 8.69
N GLU A 615 -23.65 54.00 9.69
CA GLU A 615 -22.20 54.19 9.83
C GLU A 615 -21.71 53.47 11.12
N GLU A 616 -20.40 53.19 11.20
CA GLU A 616 -19.60 52.58 12.27
C GLU A 616 -19.58 53.33 13.65
N PRO A 617 -18.74 52.98 14.67
CA PRO A 617 -18.20 51.70 15.17
C PRO A 617 -18.40 51.55 16.72
N GLN A 618 -17.95 50.46 17.36
CA GLN A 618 -17.05 50.48 18.54
C GLN A 618 -16.79 49.08 19.14
N VAL A 619 -15.51 48.68 19.04
CA VAL A 619 -14.64 48.07 20.06
C VAL A 619 -14.84 46.60 20.51
N SER A 620 -13.79 45.82 20.22
CA SER A 620 -13.49 44.43 20.63
C SER A 620 -13.15 44.29 22.14
N PRO A 621 -13.04 43.09 22.75
CA PRO A 621 -11.96 42.13 22.48
C PRO A 621 -12.42 40.65 22.40
N VAL A 622 -12.01 39.90 21.37
CA VAL A 622 -10.79 39.06 21.31
C VAL A 622 -10.82 37.86 22.26
N SER A 623 -11.18 36.69 21.72
CA SER A 623 -10.57 35.41 22.13
C SER A 623 -10.19 34.61 20.88
N LEU A 624 -8.88 34.52 20.67
CA LEU A 624 -8.21 33.86 19.56
C LEU A 624 -8.37 32.33 19.64
N SER A 625 -8.89 31.71 18.57
CA SER A 625 -8.43 30.36 18.18
C SER A 625 -8.42 30.26 16.64
N PRO A 626 -7.32 29.77 16.04
CA PRO A 626 -7.08 29.93 14.60
C PRO A 626 -7.86 28.90 13.77
N LYS A 627 -8.83 29.36 12.99
CA LYS A 627 -9.33 28.63 11.82
C LYS A 627 -8.48 29.04 10.61
N SER A 628 -7.48 28.24 10.25
CA SER A 628 -6.77 28.40 8.98
C SER A 628 -7.66 27.91 7.83
N SER A 629 -8.35 28.84 7.17
CA SER A 629 -8.99 28.60 5.87
C SER A 629 -7.93 28.56 4.77
N SER A 630 -7.26 27.41 4.60
CA SER A 630 -6.46 27.16 3.40
C SER A 630 -7.40 26.77 2.26
N LYS A 631 -7.66 27.73 1.36
CA LYS A 631 -8.28 27.51 0.05
C LYS A 631 -7.36 26.57 -0.75
N TYR A 632 -7.63 25.27 -0.69
CA TYR A 632 -7.02 24.30 -1.59
C TYR A 632 -7.56 24.53 -3.00
N ARG A 633 -6.75 25.17 -3.84
CA ARG A 633 -6.87 25.04 -5.31
C ARG A 633 -6.78 23.55 -5.67
N PRO A 634 -7.72 22.97 -6.42
CA PRO A 634 -7.52 21.64 -6.97
C PRO A 634 -6.39 21.73 -8.00
N ARG A 635 -5.20 21.25 -7.63
CA ARG A 635 -4.16 20.94 -8.61
C ARG A 635 -4.75 19.86 -9.52
N ARG A 636 -4.97 20.20 -10.79
CA ARG A 636 -5.20 19.21 -11.85
C ARG A 636 -4.06 18.19 -11.78
N ALA A 637 -4.36 17.00 -11.28
CA ALA A 637 -3.46 15.87 -11.34
C ALA A 637 -3.23 15.56 -12.81
N ARG A 638 -1.99 15.73 -13.28
CA ARG A 638 -1.59 15.16 -14.57
C ARG A 638 -1.77 13.64 -14.44
N PRO A 639 -2.39 12.96 -15.42
CA PRO A 639 -2.54 11.51 -15.37
C PRO A 639 -1.15 10.90 -15.22
N VAL A 640 -0.99 10.08 -14.18
CA VAL A 640 0.17 9.21 -14.03
C VAL A 640 0.07 8.22 -15.18
N VAL A 641 0.83 8.47 -16.25
CA VAL A 641 1.07 7.47 -17.29
C VAL A 641 1.85 6.37 -16.61
N SER A 642 1.16 5.34 -16.13
CA SER A 642 1.79 4.09 -15.75
C SER A 642 2.50 3.59 -17.00
N ARG A 643 3.84 3.62 -16.99
CA ARG A 643 4.67 2.85 -17.92
C ARG A 643 4.46 1.38 -17.58
N ILE A 644 3.32 0.84 -18.03
CA ILE A 644 3.11 -0.59 -18.12
C ILE A 644 4.12 -1.04 -19.18
N PRO A 645 5.08 -1.92 -18.83
CA PRO A 645 6.00 -2.48 -19.82
C PRO A 645 5.19 -3.11 -20.94
N TRP A 646 5.59 -2.89 -22.19
CA TRP A 646 4.88 -3.46 -23.36
C TRP A 646 4.75 -4.99 -23.26
N SER A 647 5.71 -5.66 -22.62
CA SER A 647 5.65 -7.09 -22.33
C SER A 647 4.43 -7.51 -21.47
N LEU A 648 3.98 -6.64 -20.57
CA LEU A 648 2.82 -6.89 -19.70
C LEU A 648 1.50 -6.68 -20.46
N LEU A 649 1.49 -5.82 -21.48
CA LEU A 649 0.35 -5.68 -22.39
C LEU A 649 0.25 -6.90 -23.32
N ASP A 650 1.38 -7.36 -23.86
CA ASP A 650 1.44 -8.57 -24.69
C ASP A 650 1.03 -9.83 -23.89
N GLU A 651 1.45 -9.95 -22.62
CA GLU A 651 1.02 -11.03 -21.73
C GLU A 651 -0.49 -10.98 -21.41
N LEU A 652 -1.05 -9.79 -21.18
CA LEU A 652 -2.48 -9.63 -20.93
C LEU A 652 -3.33 -9.91 -22.18
N ASP A 653 -2.87 -9.52 -23.36
CA ASP A 653 -3.56 -9.85 -24.62
C ASP A 653 -3.48 -11.35 -24.92
N ALA A 654 -2.36 -12.01 -24.61
CA ALA A 654 -2.24 -13.47 -24.70
C ALA A 654 -3.16 -14.20 -23.70
N GLU A 655 -3.29 -13.70 -22.46
CA GLU A 655 -4.23 -14.27 -21.47
C GLU A 655 -5.69 -14.04 -21.87
N LYS A 656 -6.02 -12.88 -22.43
CA LYS A 656 -7.35 -12.59 -22.96
C LYS A 656 -7.73 -13.56 -24.07
N HIS A 657 -6.82 -13.83 -25.01
CA HIS A 657 -7.03 -14.83 -26.05
C HIS A 657 -7.20 -16.24 -25.48
N LYS A 658 -6.47 -16.62 -24.43
CA LYS A 658 -6.69 -17.90 -23.73
C LYS A 658 -8.05 -17.97 -23.04
N PHE A 659 -8.53 -16.86 -22.49
CA PHE A 659 -9.83 -16.80 -21.85
C PHE A 659 -10.97 -16.90 -22.86
N ASP A 660 -10.83 -16.24 -24.02
CA ASP A 660 -11.81 -16.28 -25.10
C ASP A 660 -11.85 -17.69 -25.74
N THR A 661 -10.72 -18.38 -25.87
CA THR A 661 -10.70 -19.77 -26.34
C THR A 661 -11.29 -20.74 -25.32
N GLN A 662 -11.00 -20.58 -24.03
CA GLN A 662 -11.65 -21.38 -22.97
C GLN A 662 -13.16 -21.17 -22.95
N ARG A 663 -13.61 -19.91 -23.03
CA ARG A 663 -15.03 -19.59 -23.05
C ARG A 663 -15.74 -20.14 -24.29
N ALA A 664 -15.09 -20.13 -25.45
CA ALA A 664 -15.61 -20.75 -26.67
C ALA A 664 -15.68 -22.28 -26.54
N TYR A 665 -14.72 -22.89 -25.85
CA TYR A 665 -14.73 -24.32 -25.53
C TYR A 665 -15.88 -24.66 -24.58
N ASP A 666 -16.04 -23.91 -23.49
CA ASP A 666 -17.13 -24.12 -22.52
C ASP A 666 -18.50 -23.93 -23.17
N LEU A 667 -18.65 -22.98 -24.09
CA LEU A 667 -19.88 -22.80 -24.87
C LEU A 667 -20.12 -23.93 -25.89
N ALA A 668 -19.07 -24.53 -26.44
CA ALA A 668 -19.18 -25.65 -27.37
C ALA A 668 -19.51 -26.99 -26.68
N PHE A 669 -19.16 -27.13 -25.39
CA PHE A 669 -19.38 -28.34 -24.60
C PHE A 669 -20.47 -28.20 -23.52
N ALA A 670 -21.07 -27.02 -23.36
CA ALA A 670 -22.31 -26.85 -22.63
C ALA A 670 -23.45 -27.54 -23.41
N GLN A 671 -23.65 -28.83 -23.13
CA GLN A 671 -24.85 -29.54 -23.56
C GLN A 671 -26.08 -28.79 -23.02
N PRO A 672 -27.11 -28.55 -23.85
CA PRO A 672 -28.38 -28.07 -23.33
C PRO A 672 -28.95 -29.15 -22.42
N ASP A 673 -29.02 -28.87 -21.13
CA ASP A 673 -29.77 -29.69 -20.17
C ASP A 673 -31.22 -29.75 -20.67
N GLU A 674 -31.61 -30.90 -21.20
CA GLU A 674 -32.99 -31.18 -21.56
C GLU A 674 -33.87 -31.11 -20.31
N ASP A 675 -34.96 -30.37 -20.46
CA ASP A 675 -36.01 -30.14 -19.48
C ASP A 675 -36.50 -31.44 -18.84
N HIS A 676 -36.22 -31.62 -17.56
CA HIS A 676 -37.00 -32.52 -16.70
C HIS A 676 -38.15 -31.74 -16.06
N HIS A 677 -39.24 -31.65 -16.82
CA HIS A 677 -40.58 -31.42 -16.29
C HIS A 677 -41.02 -32.62 -15.44
N ILE A 678 -41.16 -32.39 -14.13
CA ILE A 678 -42.17 -33.02 -13.25
C ILE A 678 -42.87 -31.89 -12.50
#